data_AF-A0A3B9IBN8-F1
#
_entry.id   AF-A0A3B9IBN8-F1
#
_cell.length_a   1.000
_cell.length_b   1.000
_cell.length_c   1.000
_cell.angle_alpha   90.00
_cell.angle_beta   90.00
_cell.angle_gamma   90.00
#
_symmetry.space_group_name_H-M   'P 1'
#
loop_
_entity.id
_entity.type
_entity.pdbx_description
1 polymer ?
#
loop_
_entity_poly.entity_id
_entity_poly.type
_entity_poly.pdbx_seq_one_letter_code
_entity_poly.pdbx_strand_id
1 'polypeptide(L)'
;MKIELDKEFTAAALDKQVEKTELPDEGIVLNEPMEPENADCSVDTVPADVLDTEGRKKVRVPELISMTKVLFDRYRLPLYAYLIRCLRNGTLESLVQKKILNHTINREVAAFPYVTYWRIDRENFYADIEVELKLKTPSGPFRWKGWLVCWCSFTPKLSLSIEYLTGSLTRSREEYDLLSRYLVPYSTNSRVDEISENIWKEFCPEALTDPSKRSAEKLAKRMGLTITHRAVYDHHGVDSILFFKDDQLYLGEDRYEKEEKGKQKHIKSDSGKPVIIPANTIVVNSNRIRQEYSGFHIFHECYHYQEHYLFYCLQELASNDFRQVPTREVFLNKDEEVKDSIYFLEKQADRGALGLMMPATDTRRMIHDECSKVKGYSHAGELYDAAGTAMRRKLYLPDFRIRTRMIQLGHLDAKGALNYVEKSKIEPFAFEHEAWSDSEHTFIIDPSKVNALMSRNKEFRDLMDGGRYIYADGHVVRNLPKYVRWDEEREQRLLTDWAKEHVDKCCLRFVQRFVQKNVGRYVYGRMYYDPAYVKQCEFYLSDLINEKQMNLPDAQYEYEKNFPETFKEAFETLMHKNGETQETMADKLCTTRRSLREWLKNPERKISADFIIYVSQMWKLPDFISSLLLESAGICLNRKDPRCRALEYIRTTLWDQGIDAANTFLTNNNMEILTI
;
A
#
# COMPACT_ATOMS: atom_id res chain seq x y z
N MET A 1 -51.29 33.87 34.74
CA MET A 1 -50.81 34.31 36.06
C MET A 1 -49.49 35.04 35.81
N LYS A 2 -49.51 36.37 35.93
CA LYS A 2 -48.38 37.28 35.74
C LYS A 2 -47.27 37.01 36.76
N ILE A 3 -46.02 37.25 36.37
CA ILE A 3 -45.18 38.36 36.88
C ILE A 3 -44.04 38.59 35.86
N GLU A 4 -44.03 39.78 35.29
CA GLU A 4 -42.92 40.44 34.57
C GLU A 4 -41.87 40.95 35.57
N LEU A 5 -40.64 41.17 35.11
CA LEU A 5 -39.98 42.47 35.28
C LEU A 5 -38.81 42.62 34.30
N ASP A 6 -39.00 43.55 33.36
CA ASP A 6 -37.98 44.20 32.53
C ASP A 6 -36.93 44.95 33.37
N LYS A 7 -35.74 45.17 32.79
CA LYS A 7 -35.27 46.52 32.40
C LYS A 7 -33.89 46.51 31.73
N GLU A 8 -33.84 47.13 30.55
CA GLU A 8 -32.67 47.73 29.91
C GLU A 8 -31.95 48.72 30.84
N PHE A 9 -30.64 48.95 30.64
CA PHE A 9 -30.09 50.31 30.52
C PHE A 9 -28.67 50.28 29.92
N THR A 10 -28.34 51.42 29.32
CA THR A 10 -27.39 51.75 28.25
C THR A 10 -25.94 52.03 28.65
N ALA A 11 -25.04 51.79 27.68
CA ALA A 11 -23.96 52.62 27.12
C ALA A 11 -23.05 53.54 27.98
N ALA A 12 -21.83 53.69 27.43
CA ALA A 12 -20.84 54.78 27.62
C ALA A 12 -19.88 54.63 28.83
N ALA A 13 -18.61 55.00 28.78
CA ALA A 13 -17.67 55.42 27.73
C ALA A 13 -16.31 55.71 28.41
N LEU A 14 -15.23 55.72 27.60
CA LEU A 14 -14.09 56.66 27.65
C LEU A 14 -13.20 56.68 28.94
N ASP A 15 -11.88 56.87 28.94
CA ASP A 15 -10.89 57.28 27.94
C ASP A 15 -9.49 57.27 28.60
N LYS A 16 -8.45 57.45 27.77
CA LYS A 16 -7.10 58.00 28.06
C LYS A 16 -6.02 57.09 28.66
N GLN A 17 -4.74 57.22 28.30
CA GLN A 17 -4.00 57.78 27.16
C GLN A 17 -2.53 57.32 27.39
N VAL A 18 -1.89 56.66 26.42
CA VAL A 18 -0.69 57.13 25.67
C VAL A 18 0.55 57.51 26.51
N GLU A 19 1.64 56.74 26.39
CA GLU A 19 2.92 57.22 25.79
C GLU A 19 3.96 56.10 25.51
N LYS A 20 4.33 56.00 24.22
CA LYS A 20 5.68 55.94 23.60
C LYS A 20 6.76 54.90 23.97
N THR A 21 7.04 54.08 22.95
CA THR A 21 8.35 53.68 22.36
C THR A 21 9.46 53.14 23.25
N GLU A 22 9.83 51.88 22.99
CA GLU A 22 11.16 51.48 22.47
C GLU A 22 11.11 50.01 22.01
N LEU A 23 11.59 49.74 20.79
CA LEU A 23 11.92 48.40 20.32
C LEU A 23 13.27 48.01 20.93
N PRO A 24 13.43 46.75 21.35
CA PRO A 24 14.58 46.00 20.84
C PRO A 24 14.18 44.62 20.30
N ASP A 25 14.96 44.27 19.29
CA ASP A 25 15.04 43.03 18.54
C ASP A 25 15.65 41.92 19.40
N GLU A 26 14.86 40.92 19.81
CA GLU A 26 15.39 39.63 20.29
C GLU A 26 14.46 38.47 19.89
N GLY A 27 14.91 37.70 18.90
CA GLY A 27 14.69 36.26 18.75
C GLY A 27 13.25 35.75 18.76
N ILE A 28 12.67 35.51 17.58
CA ILE A 28 11.56 34.57 17.43
C ILE A 28 12.08 33.18 17.83
N VAL A 29 11.84 32.78 19.07
CA VAL A 29 11.90 31.37 19.46
C VAL A 29 10.73 30.69 18.76
N LEU A 30 11.01 30.06 17.62
CA LEU A 30 10.11 29.10 17.02
C LEU A 30 9.98 27.94 18.00
N ASN A 31 8.89 27.90 18.76
CA ASN A 31 8.51 26.73 19.53
C ASN A 31 8.55 25.53 18.58
N GLU A 32 9.28 24.48 18.96
CA GLU A 32 9.30 23.23 18.22
C GLU A 32 7.85 22.79 17.96
N PRO A 33 7.51 22.39 16.72
CA PRO A 33 6.16 21.93 16.43
C PRO A 33 5.86 20.79 17.41
N MET A 34 4.85 20.99 18.26
CA MET A 34 4.32 19.92 19.11
C MET A 34 4.16 18.69 18.24
N GLU A 35 4.76 17.59 18.67
CA GLU A 35 4.71 16.34 17.93
C GLU A 35 3.24 15.98 17.71
N PRO A 36 2.82 15.71 16.46
CA PRO A 36 1.52 15.09 16.25
C PRO A 36 1.52 13.80 17.05
N GLU A 37 0.49 13.58 17.87
CA GLU A 37 0.27 12.28 18.48
C GLU A 37 0.32 11.25 17.33
N ASN A 38 1.37 10.43 17.32
CA ASN A 38 1.41 9.24 16.48
C ASN A 38 0.05 8.58 16.62
N ALA A 39 -0.56 8.21 15.49
CA ALA A 39 -1.80 7.44 15.50
C ALA A 39 -1.56 6.27 16.45
N ASP A 40 -2.13 6.37 17.64
CA ASP A 40 -1.91 5.43 18.70
C ASP A 40 -2.53 4.11 18.26
N CYS A 41 -1.68 3.24 17.73
CA CYS A 41 -2.05 1.90 17.32
C CYS A 41 -2.05 0.94 18.52
N SER A 42 -1.99 1.45 19.77
CA SER A 42 -2.09 0.67 21.01
C SER A 42 -3.41 -0.09 21.19
N VAL A 43 -4.42 0.16 20.34
CA VAL A 43 -5.70 -0.54 20.44
C VAL A 43 -5.63 -1.91 19.76
N ASP A 44 -4.82 -2.77 20.38
CA ASP A 44 -4.58 -4.20 20.17
C ASP A 44 -5.81 -5.06 20.51
N THR A 45 -6.94 -4.79 19.87
CA THR A 45 -8.11 -5.68 19.96
C THR A 45 -8.40 -6.29 18.60
N VAL A 46 -8.04 -7.57 18.50
CA VAL A 46 -8.71 -8.52 17.60
C VAL A 46 -10.20 -8.39 17.89
N PRO A 47 -11.08 -8.14 16.89
CA PRO A 47 -12.52 -8.30 17.10
C PRO A 47 -12.75 -9.70 17.64
N ALA A 48 -13.53 -9.84 18.72
CA ALA A 48 -13.77 -11.11 19.42
C ALA A 48 -14.30 -12.24 18.50
N ASP A 49 -14.71 -11.88 17.27
CA ASP A 49 -15.39 -12.73 16.31
C ASP A 49 -14.45 -13.41 15.29
N VAL A 50 -13.13 -13.19 15.35
CA VAL A 50 -12.16 -13.91 14.51
C VAL A 50 -11.86 -15.28 15.14
N LEU A 51 -12.81 -16.20 14.99
CA LEU A 51 -12.63 -17.61 15.31
C LEU A 51 -11.58 -18.21 14.37
N ASP A 52 -10.46 -18.66 14.94
CA ASP A 52 -9.45 -19.48 14.25
C ASP A 52 -10.00 -20.90 14.16
N THR A 53 -10.79 -21.17 13.11
CA THR A 53 -11.26 -22.52 12.78
C THR A 53 -10.42 -23.07 11.63
N GLU A 54 -9.80 -24.23 11.86
CA GLU A 54 -9.14 -25.13 10.89
C GLU A 54 -9.03 -24.62 9.44
N GLY A 55 -7.90 -24.00 9.10
CA GLY A 55 -7.50 -23.71 7.72
C GLY A 55 -8.25 -22.60 6.97
N ARG A 56 -9.34 -22.05 7.54
CA ARG A 56 -10.12 -20.98 6.90
C ARG A 56 -10.24 -19.76 7.81
N LYS A 57 -10.08 -18.57 7.23
CA LYS A 57 -10.35 -17.30 7.92
C LYS A 57 -11.72 -16.77 7.51
N LYS A 58 -12.51 -16.39 8.50
CA LYS A 58 -13.78 -15.67 8.28
C LYS A 58 -13.47 -14.17 8.15
N VAL A 59 -13.87 -13.57 7.03
CA VAL A 59 -13.62 -12.14 6.75
C VAL A 59 -14.93 -11.47 6.35
N ARG A 60 -15.15 -10.24 6.82
CA ARG A 60 -16.24 -9.37 6.37
C ARG A 60 -15.73 -8.50 5.23
N VAL A 61 -16.42 -8.54 4.09
CA VAL A 61 -16.05 -7.76 2.90
C VAL A 61 -17.19 -6.81 2.50
N PRO A 62 -16.88 -5.64 1.92
CA PRO A 62 -17.92 -4.72 1.43
C PRO A 62 -18.73 -5.37 0.31
N GLU A 63 -20.04 -5.17 0.35
CA GLU A 63 -20.97 -5.56 -0.71
C GLU A 63 -21.11 -4.42 -1.71
N LEU A 64 -20.20 -4.40 -2.70
CA LEU A 64 -20.14 -3.36 -3.72
C LEU A 64 -20.95 -3.72 -4.98
N ILE A 65 -21.64 -2.73 -5.52
CA ILE A 65 -22.34 -2.81 -6.80
C ILE A 65 -21.34 -2.59 -7.94
N SER A 66 -21.25 -3.52 -8.89
CA SER A 66 -20.43 -3.35 -10.08
C SER A 66 -21.18 -2.62 -11.20
N MET A 67 -20.46 -1.79 -11.95
CA MET A 67 -21.00 -1.11 -13.13
C MET A 67 -21.49 -2.10 -14.19
N THR A 68 -20.87 -3.28 -14.28
CA THR A 68 -21.30 -4.36 -15.19
C THR A 68 -22.67 -4.90 -14.82
N LYS A 69 -22.95 -5.06 -13.52
CA LYS A 69 -24.29 -5.43 -13.05
C LYS A 69 -25.31 -4.36 -13.40
N VAL A 70 -25.02 -3.10 -13.09
CA VAL A 70 -25.92 -1.97 -13.41
C VAL A 70 -26.20 -1.86 -14.91
N LEU A 71 -25.17 -1.98 -15.74
CA LEU A 71 -25.25 -1.96 -17.20
C LEU A 71 -26.24 -3.01 -17.70
N PHE A 72 -26.10 -4.25 -17.25
CA PHE A 72 -26.90 -5.36 -17.78
C PHE A 72 -28.27 -5.50 -17.13
N ASP A 73 -28.46 -5.01 -15.90
CA ASP A 73 -29.77 -4.98 -15.24
C ASP A 73 -30.65 -3.87 -15.83
N ARG A 74 -30.06 -2.71 -16.16
CA ARG A 74 -30.83 -1.52 -16.62
C ARG A 74 -30.81 -1.30 -18.14
N TYR A 75 -29.71 -1.62 -18.83
CA TYR A 75 -29.49 -1.21 -20.23
C TYR A 75 -29.36 -2.37 -21.23
N ARG A 76 -29.48 -3.63 -20.79
CA ARG A 76 -29.37 -4.79 -21.71
C ARG A 76 -30.37 -4.75 -22.87
N LEU A 77 -31.62 -4.37 -22.63
CA LEU A 77 -32.63 -4.25 -23.70
C LEU A 77 -32.28 -3.14 -24.71
N PRO A 78 -31.92 -1.91 -24.29
CA PRO A 78 -31.35 -0.89 -25.17
C PRO A 78 -30.19 -1.37 -26.05
N LEU A 79 -29.24 -2.15 -25.51
CA LEU A 79 -28.12 -2.69 -26.28
C LEU A 79 -28.60 -3.61 -27.42
N TYR A 80 -29.53 -4.53 -27.14
CA TYR A 80 -30.13 -5.38 -28.18
C TYR A 80 -30.90 -4.55 -29.21
N ALA A 81 -31.68 -3.56 -28.77
CA ALA A 81 -32.45 -2.70 -29.67
C ALA A 81 -31.52 -1.93 -30.63
N TYR A 82 -30.38 -1.44 -30.15
CA TYR A 82 -29.37 -0.79 -30.97
C TYR A 82 -28.78 -1.76 -32.01
N LEU A 83 -28.39 -2.97 -31.61
CA LEU A 83 -27.88 -3.98 -32.54
C LEU A 83 -28.91 -4.35 -33.62
N ILE A 84 -30.19 -4.51 -33.24
CA ILE A 84 -31.29 -4.74 -34.20
C ILE A 84 -31.42 -3.57 -35.17
N ARG A 85 -31.25 -2.34 -34.71
CA ARG A 85 -31.24 -1.15 -35.58
C ARG A 85 -30.07 -1.19 -36.57
N CYS A 86 -28.87 -1.54 -36.11
CA CYS A 86 -27.68 -1.73 -36.96
C CYS A 86 -27.84 -2.84 -38.00
N LEU A 87 -28.59 -3.90 -37.66
CA LEU A 87 -28.95 -4.95 -38.61
C LEU A 87 -29.91 -4.43 -39.68
N ARG A 88 -30.97 -3.70 -39.27
CA ARG A 88 -32.03 -3.21 -40.18
C ARG A 88 -31.57 -2.12 -41.14
N ASN A 89 -30.66 -1.26 -40.71
CA ASN A 89 -30.17 -0.14 -41.52
C ASN A 89 -28.90 -0.50 -42.34
N GLY A 90 -28.45 -1.76 -42.30
CA GLY A 90 -27.27 -2.23 -43.04
C GLY A 90 -25.91 -1.90 -42.42
N THR A 91 -25.84 -1.17 -41.30
CA THR A 91 -24.57 -0.86 -40.61
C THR A 91 -23.81 -2.14 -40.24
N LEU A 92 -24.51 -3.17 -39.78
CA LEU A 92 -23.88 -4.41 -39.38
C LEU A 92 -23.30 -5.19 -40.58
N GLU A 93 -24.01 -5.22 -41.72
CA GLU A 93 -23.49 -5.86 -42.94
C GLU A 93 -22.24 -5.15 -43.46
N SER A 94 -22.21 -3.81 -43.38
CA SER A 94 -21.05 -3.01 -43.74
C SER A 94 -19.83 -3.32 -42.87
N LEU A 95 -20.02 -3.41 -41.54
CA LEU A 95 -18.93 -3.74 -40.61
C LEU A 95 -18.44 -5.18 -40.75
N VAL A 96 -19.35 -6.13 -40.96
CA VAL A 96 -19.03 -7.55 -41.10
C VAL A 96 -18.47 -7.87 -42.49
N GLN A 97 -18.71 -7.00 -43.48
CA GLN A 97 -18.38 -7.19 -44.90
C GLN A 97 -19.00 -8.47 -45.49
N LYS A 98 -20.18 -8.87 -44.98
CA LYS A 98 -20.95 -10.02 -45.44
C LYS A 98 -22.45 -9.72 -45.36
N LYS A 99 -23.22 -10.32 -46.28
CA LYS A 99 -24.68 -10.35 -46.20
C LYS A 99 -25.16 -11.17 -45.00
N ILE A 100 -26.08 -10.62 -44.21
CA ILE A 100 -26.61 -11.22 -42.99
C ILE A 100 -28.06 -11.66 -43.21
N LEU A 101 -28.35 -12.92 -42.89
CA LEU A 101 -29.68 -13.54 -43.04
C LEU A 101 -30.48 -13.56 -41.74
N ASN A 102 -29.91 -13.11 -40.62
CA ASN A 102 -30.66 -12.96 -39.37
C ASN A 102 -31.76 -11.91 -39.53
N HIS A 103 -32.96 -12.20 -39.03
CA HIS A 103 -34.06 -11.22 -38.98
C HIS A 103 -34.11 -10.44 -37.66
N THR A 104 -33.42 -10.94 -36.62
CA THR A 104 -33.39 -10.33 -35.28
C THR A 104 -32.10 -10.68 -34.56
N ILE A 105 -31.78 -9.91 -33.52
CA ILE A 105 -30.66 -10.14 -32.60
C ILE A 105 -31.24 -10.25 -31.19
N ASN A 106 -31.12 -11.44 -30.60
CA ASN A 106 -31.57 -11.76 -29.24
C ASN A 106 -30.42 -12.43 -28.46
N ARG A 107 -30.71 -12.93 -27.25
CA ARG A 107 -29.72 -13.61 -26.40
C ARG A 107 -29.04 -14.85 -27.00
N GLU A 108 -29.66 -15.48 -27.99
CA GLU A 108 -29.08 -16.65 -28.67
C GLU A 108 -28.11 -16.21 -29.77
N VAL A 109 -28.34 -15.03 -30.34
CA VAL A 109 -27.56 -14.44 -31.43
C VAL A 109 -26.42 -13.58 -30.90
N ALA A 110 -26.62 -12.78 -29.85
CA ALA A 110 -25.59 -11.88 -29.32
C ALA A 110 -25.27 -12.15 -27.84
N ALA A 111 -23.97 -12.20 -27.56
CA ALA A 111 -23.40 -12.26 -26.23
C ALA A 111 -22.52 -11.04 -25.96
N PHE A 112 -22.39 -10.68 -24.68
CA PHE A 112 -21.58 -9.56 -24.20
C PHE A 112 -20.54 -10.10 -23.20
N PRO A 113 -19.46 -10.74 -23.67
CA PRO A 113 -18.55 -11.48 -22.80
C PRO A 113 -17.74 -10.59 -21.85
N TYR A 114 -17.46 -9.35 -22.26
CA TYR A 114 -16.52 -8.49 -21.55
C TYR A 114 -16.90 -7.02 -21.67
N VAL A 115 -16.55 -6.23 -20.64
CA VAL A 115 -16.74 -4.78 -20.61
C VAL A 115 -15.50 -4.13 -20.01
N THR A 116 -15.00 -3.07 -20.67
CA THR A 116 -13.98 -2.18 -20.10
C THR A 116 -14.54 -0.79 -19.84
N TYR A 117 -14.01 -0.12 -18.83
CA TYR A 117 -14.45 1.20 -18.42
C TYR A 117 -13.28 2.18 -18.48
N TRP A 118 -13.50 3.36 -19.06
CA TRP A 118 -12.44 4.34 -19.30
C TRP A 118 -12.92 5.72 -18.85
N ARG A 119 -12.24 6.29 -17.85
CA ARG A 119 -12.57 7.62 -17.34
C ARG A 119 -12.25 8.68 -18.39
N ILE A 120 -13.19 9.59 -18.60
CA ILE A 120 -13.02 10.80 -19.42
C ILE A 120 -12.68 11.97 -18.50
N ASP A 121 -13.50 12.15 -17.47
CA ASP A 121 -13.34 13.17 -16.45
C ASP A 121 -13.98 12.69 -15.13
N ARG A 122 -14.21 13.63 -14.20
CA ARG A 122 -14.77 13.34 -12.88
C ARG A 122 -16.15 12.67 -12.94
N GLU A 123 -16.98 12.99 -13.94
CA GLU A 123 -18.39 12.57 -14.01
C GLU A 123 -18.69 11.64 -15.20
N ASN A 124 -17.81 11.61 -16.19
CA ASN A 124 -18.02 10.93 -17.46
C ASN A 124 -17.02 9.79 -17.68
N PHE A 125 -17.50 8.69 -18.27
CA PHE A 125 -16.67 7.54 -18.63
C PHE A 125 -17.25 6.80 -19.84
N TYR A 126 -16.40 6.09 -20.56
CA TYR A 126 -16.84 5.13 -21.57
C TYR A 126 -17.02 3.74 -20.96
N ALA A 127 -18.04 3.02 -21.44
CA ALA A 127 -18.19 1.58 -21.28
C ALA A 127 -18.06 0.92 -22.66
N ASP A 128 -16.93 0.28 -22.90
CA ASP A 128 -16.70 -0.45 -24.14
C ASP A 128 -17.07 -1.92 -23.93
N ILE A 129 -18.12 -2.36 -24.62
CA ILE A 129 -18.74 -3.66 -24.44
C ILE A 129 -18.33 -4.54 -25.62
N GLU A 130 -17.60 -5.63 -25.37
CA GLU A 130 -17.34 -6.63 -26.40
C GLU A 130 -18.67 -7.28 -26.80
N VAL A 131 -18.90 -7.43 -28.10
CA VAL A 131 -20.08 -8.07 -28.66
C VAL A 131 -19.64 -9.25 -29.51
N GLU A 132 -20.13 -10.43 -29.16
CA GLU A 132 -20.02 -11.62 -30.00
C GLU A 132 -21.35 -11.90 -30.67
N LEU A 133 -21.37 -11.97 -32.01
CA LEU A 133 -22.55 -12.25 -32.81
C LEU A 133 -22.44 -13.59 -33.54
N LYS A 134 -23.49 -14.40 -33.42
CA LYS A 134 -23.70 -15.65 -34.19
C LYS A 134 -24.62 -15.36 -35.38
N LEU A 135 -24.01 -15.03 -36.51
CA LEU A 135 -24.70 -14.61 -37.73
C LEU A 135 -24.92 -15.79 -38.68
N LYS A 136 -26.01 -15.74 -39.45
CA LYS A 136 -26.31 -16.62 -40.57
C LYS A 136 -25.97 -15.86 -41.84
N THR A 137 -25.16 -16.44 -42.71
CA THR A 137 -24.79 -15.86 -44.01
C THR A 137 -25.08 -16.86 -45.13
N PRO A 138 -25.13 -16.44 -46.41
CA PRO A 138 -25.28 -17.38 -47.53
C PRO A 138 -24.20 -18.47 -47.57
N SER A 139 -23.01 -18.20 -47.03
CA SER A 139 -21.90 -19.15 -46.95
C SER A 139 -21.94 -20.05 -45.72
N GLY A 140 -22.99 -19.96 -44.89
CA GLY A 140 -23.13 -20.69 -43.63
C GLY A 140 -23.07 -19.81 -42.37
N PRO A 141 -23.03 -20.42 -41.17
CA PRO A 141 -22.93 -19.70 -39.91
C PRO A 141 -21.56 -19.00 -39.78
N PHE A 142 -21.58 -17.79 -39.25
CA PHE A 142 -20.41 -16.93 -39.09
C PHE A 142 -20.41 -16.31 -37.69
N ARG A 143 -19.24 -16.27 -37.04
CA ARG A 143 -19.07 -15.57 -35.77
C ARG A 143 -18.33 -14.26 -36.00
N TRP A 144 -18.88 -13.18 -35.48
CA TRP A 144 -18.27 -11.86 -35.54
C TRP A 144 -18.01 -11.33 -34.13
N LYS A 145 -16.90 -10.62 -33.96
CA LYS A 145 -16.52 -9.91 -32.75
C LYS A 145 -16.38 -8.42 -33.05
N GLY A 146 -16.83 -7.59 -32.13
CA GLY A 146 -16.62 -6.15 -32.17
C GLY A 146 -16.99 -5.50 -30.85
N TRP A 147 -17.20 -4.19 -30.89
CA TRP A 147 -17.35 -3.36 -29.69
C TRP A 147 -18.52 -2.40 -29.83
N LEU A 148 -19.40 -2.38 -28.83
CA LEU A 148 -20.35 -1.30 -28.60
C LEU A 148 -19.70 -0.29 -27.66
N VAL A 149 -19.49 0.92 -28.16
CA VAL A 149 -18.96 2.02 -27.36
C VAL A 149 -20.12 2.79 -26.78
N CYS A 150 -20.19 2.85 -25.45
CA CYS A 150 -21.20 3.60 -24.73
C CYS A 150 -20.55 4.75 -23.96
N TRP A 151 -21.10 5.96 -24.09
CA TRP A 151 -20.76 7.07 -23.21
C TRP A 151 -21.68 7.06 -21.99
N CYS A 152 -21.12 7.22 -20.81
CA CYS A 152 -21.83 7.19 -19.53
C CYS A 152 -21.52 8.46 -18.73
N SER A 153 -22.52 8.97 -18.01
CA SER A 153 -22.37 10.16 -17.16
C SER A 153 -23.18 10.09 -15.89
N PHE A 154 -22.63 10.62 -14.80
CA PHE A 154 -23.31 10.79 -13.51
C PHE A 154 -23.76 12.23 -13.27
N THR A 155 -24.79 12.68 -14.00
CA THR A 155 -25.39 14.01 -13.85
C THR A 155 -26.93 13.95 -13.91
N PRO A 156 -27.71 13.94 -12.81
CA PRO A 156 -27.43 13.61 -11.39
C PRO A 156 -27.62 12.11 -11.06
N LYS A 157 -28.06 11.32 -12.04
CA LYS A 157 -28.17 9.86 -12.01
C LYS A 157 -27.40 9.31 -13.21
N LEU A 158 -27.06 8.03 -13.18
CA LEU A 158 -26.41 7.38 -14.31
C LEU A 158 -27.24 7.51 -15.58
N SER A 159 -26.65 8.10 -16.61
CA SER A 159 -27.14 8.09 -17.99
C SER A 159 -26.16 7.30 -18.86
N LEU A 160 -26.70 6.65 -19.90
CA LEU A 160 -25.92 5.89 -20.87
C LEU A 160 -26.44 6.16 -22.27
N SER A 161 -25.53 6.55 -23.16
CA SER A 161 -25.72 6.70 -24.60
C SER A 161 -24.89 5.64 -25.33
N ILE A 162 -25.47 4.99 -26.34
CA ILE A 162 -24.70 4.10 -27.23
C ILE A 162 -24.23 4.96 -28.39
N GLU A 163 -22.93 5.19 -28.46
CA GLU A 163 -22.31 6.08 -29.44
C GLU A 163 -22.22 5.40 -30.80
N TYR A 164 -21.56 4.23 -30.86
CA TYR A 164 -21.38 3.49 -32.10
C TYR A 164 -21.03 2.01 -31.88
N LEU A 165 -21.12 1.23 -32.97
CA LEU A 165 -20.64 -0.14 -33.08
C LEU A 165 -19.41 -0.16 -34.00
N THR A 166 -18.34 -0.83 -33.61
CA THR A 166 -17.11 -0.96 -34.41
C THR A 166 -16.58 -2.40 -34.39
N GLY A 167 -15.83 -2.80 -35.42
CA GLY A 167 -15.14 -4.10 -35.48
C GLY A 167 -13.79 -4.13 -34.75
N SER A 168 -13.21 -2.96 -34.47
CA SER A 168 -11.95 -2.82 -33.75
C SER A 168 -12.00 -1.55 -32.89
N LEU A 169 -11.42 -1.63 -31.69
CA LEU A 169 -11.35 -0.52 -30.75
C LEU A 169 -9.99 -0.54 -30.05
N THR A 170 -9.33 0.61 -30.06
CA THR A 170 -8.09 0.82 -29.32
C THR A 170 -8.24 2.12 -28.55
N ARG A 171 -7.98 2.09 -27.23
CA ARG A 171 -7.89 3.30 -26.41
C ARG A 171 -6.47 3.46 -25.88
N SER A 172 -5.97 4.69 -25.93
CA SER A 172 -4.69 5.04 -25.32
C SER A 172 -4.86 5.22 -23.81
N ARG A 173 -3.93 4.64 -23.05
CA ARG A 173 -3.79 4.91 -21.59
C ARG A 173 -3.20 6.28 -21.29
N GLU A 174 -2.69 6.98 -22.31
CA GLU A 174 -2.23 8.37 -22.19
C GLU A 174 -3.40 9.36 -22.21
N GLU A 175 -4.50 8.99 -22.89
CA GLU A 175 -5.68 9.85 -23.04
C GLU A 175 -6.76 9.56 -21.99
N TYR A 176 -6.90 8.30 -21.57
CA TYR A 176 -7.96 7.86 -20.65
C TYR A 176 -7.42 6.97 -19.54
N ASP A 177 -7.96 7.14 -18.34
CA ASP A 177 -7.64 6.26 -17.22
C ASP A 177 -8.54 5.02 -17.24
N LEU A 178 -7.94 3.83 -17.27
CA LEU A 178 -8.70 2.58 -17.15
C LEU A 178 -9.32 2.47 -15.76
N LEU A 179 -10.59 2.12 -15.70
CA LEU A 179 -11.35 1.96 -14.47
C LEU A 179 -11.60 0.47 -14.15
N SER A 180 -11.68 0.17 -12.85
CA SER A 180 -12.17 -1.11 -12.37
C SER A 180 -13.68 -1.26 -12.64
N ARG A 181 -14.21 -2.47 -12.44
CA ARG A 181 -15.66 -2.73 -12.51
C ARG A 181 -16.48 -1.94 -11.49
N TYR A 182 -15.84 -1.33 -10.50
CA TYR A 182 -16.46 -0.46 -9.49
C TYR A 182 -16.19 1.03 -9.76
N LEU A 183 -15.62 1.35 -10.93
CA LEU A 183 -15.26 2.70 -11.35
C LEU A 183 -14.15 3.37 -10.50
N VAL A 184 -13.28 2.56 -9.90
CA VAL A 184 -12.02 3.05 -9.29
C VAL A 184 -10.93 3.09 -10.37
N PRO A 185 -10.20 4.19 -10.56
CA PRO A 185 -9.09 4.26 -11.52
C PRO A 185 -7.96 3.27 -11.19
N TYR A 186 -7.42 2.59 -12.20
CA TYR A 186 -6.18 1.83 -12.06
C TYR A 186 -4.98 2.75 -12.24
N SER A 187 -4.49 3.28 -11.13
CA SER A 187 -3.33 4.17 -11.11
C SER A 187 -2.08 3.42 -10.64
N THR A 188 -0.99 3.55 -11.40
CA THR A 188 0.34 3.20 -10.88
C THR A 188 0.78 4.25 -9.86
N ASN A 189 1.75 3.92 -9.01
CA ASN A 189 2.34 4.88 -8.08
C ASN A 189 2.82 6.18 -8.76
N SER A 190 3.43 6.06 -9.95
CA SER A 190 3.87 7.22 -10.73
C SER A 190 2.69 8.04 -11.26
N ARG A 191 1.59 7.37 -11.66
CA ARG A 191 0.38 8.05 -12.14
C ARG A 191 -0.29 8.83 -11.01
N VAL A 192 -0.36 8.28 -9.80
CA VAL A 192 -0.88 9.00 -8.61
C VAL A 192 -0.07 10.27 -8.33
N ASP A 193 1.26 10.20 -8.46
CA ASP A 193 2.12 11.38 -8.30
C ASP A 193 1.87 12.43 -9.39
N GLU A 194 1.73 12.01 -10.64
CA GLU A 194 1.41 12.88 -11.77
C GLU A 194 0.06 13.58 -11.59
N ILE A 195 -0.97 12.81 -11.19
CA ILE A 195 -2.30 13.35 -10.85
C ILE A 195 -2.18 14.40 -9.75
N SER A 196 -1.42 14.13 -8.69
CA SER A 196 -1.22 15.07 -7.58
C SER A 196 -0.58 16.39 -8.04
N GLU A 197 0.40 16.31 -8.94
CA GLU A 197 0.98 17.50 -9.56
C GLU A 197 0.01 18.21 -10.51
N ASN A 198 -0.81 17.47 -11.26
CA ASN A 198 -1.82 18.04 -12.15
C ASN A 198 -2.93 18.77 -11.38
N ILE A 199 -3.34 18.26 -10.21
CA ILE A 199 -4.24 18.98 -9.28
C ILE A 199 -3.62 20.33 -8.90
N TRP A 200 -2.32 20.37 -8.57
CA TRP A 200 -1.66 21.65 -8.33
C TRP A 200 -1.60 22.53 -9.59
N LYS A 201 -1.26 21.98 -10.76
CA LYS A 201 -1.25 22.75 -12.03
C LYS A 201 -2.60 23.38 -12.34
N GLU A 202 -3.69 22.69 -12.03
CA GLU A 202 -5.05 23.16 -12.29
C GLU A 202 -5.46 24.26 -11.29
N PHE A 203 -5.27 24.00 -10.00
CA PHE A 203 -5.85 24.85 -8.95
C PHE A 203 -4.87 25.86 -8.35
N CYS A 204 -3.60 25.50 -8.11
CA CYS A 204 -2.55 26.40 -7.58
C CYS A 204 -1.17 26.11 -8.20
N PRO A 205 -0.89 26.54 -9.44
CA PRO A 205 0.39 26.27 -10.11
C PRO A 205 1.61 26.70 -9.29
N GLU A 206 1.48 27.78 -8.51
CA GLU A 206 2.54 28.31 -7.65
C GLU A 206 3.05 27.31 -6.60
N ALA A 207 2.23 26.33 -6.20
CA ALA A 207 2.56 25.34 -5.17
C ALA A 207 3.52 24.24 -5.65
N LEU A 208 3.70 24.09 -6.97
CA LEU A 208 4.62 23.09 -7.53
C LEU A 208 6.08 23.44 -7.22
N THR A 209 6.43 24.72 -7.26
CA THR A 209 7.81 25.20 -7.11
C THR A 209 8.08 25.90 -5.79
N ASP A 210 7.04 26.36 -5.07
CA ASP A 210 7.17 27.02 -3.78
C ASP A 210 6.41 26.22 -2.69
N PRO A 211 7.14 25.50 -1.80
CA PRO A 211 6.55 24.78 -0.68
C PRO A 211 5.66 25.63 0.23
N SER A 212 5.95 26.94 0.38
CA SER A 212 5.15 27.84 1.23
C SER A 212 3.73 28.08 0.70
N LYS A 213 3.48 27.73 -0.57
CA LYS A 213 2.16 27.86 -1.21
C LYS A 213 1.32 26.59 -1.13
N ARG A 214 1.86 25.48 -0.61
CA ARG A 214 1.17 24.19 -0.47
C ARG A 214 0.21 24.17 0.74
N SER A 215 -0.82 25.03 0.71
CA SER A 215 -1.90 25.03 1.71
C SER A 215 -3.04 24.11 1.29
N ALA A 216 -3.43 23.20 2.18
CA ALA A 216 -4.52 22.27 1.96
C ALA A 216 -5.86 23.02 1.89
N GLU A 217 -6.06 24.02 2.74
CA GLU A 217 -7.27 24.84 2.80
C GLU A 217 -7.43 25.68 1.53
N LYS A 218 -6.34 26.29 1.06
CA LYS A 218 -6.34 27.06 -0.18
C LYS A 218 -6.65 26.18 -1.37
N LEU A 219 -6.07 24.98 -1.44
CA LEU A 219 -6.38 24.01 -2.49
C LEU A 219 -7.85 23.63 -2.46
N ALA A 220 -8.36 23.15 -1.33
CA ALA A 220 -9.74 22.69 -1.21
C ALA A 220 -10.73 23.80 -1.61
N LYS A 221 -10.50 25.04 -1.13
CA LYS A 221 -11.30 26.20 -1.51
C LYS A 221 -11.29 26.46 -3.02
N ARG A 222 -10.15 26.35 -3.69
CA ARG A 222 -10.05 26.52 -5.16
C ARG A 222 -10.70 25.36 -5.93
N MET A 223 -10.77 24.16 -5.34
CA MET A 223 -11.53 23.03 -5.87
C MET A 223 -13.05 23.15 -5.64
N GLY A 224 -13.51 24.22 -4.98
CA GLY A 224 -14.93 24.43 -4.65
C GLY A 224 -15.40 23.69 -3.40
N LEU A 225 -14.46 23.24 -2.55
CA LEU A 225 -14.75 22.54 -1.29
C LEU A 225 -14.80 23.50 -0.11
N THR A 226 -15.67 23.19 0.84
CA THR A 226 -15.70 23.82 2.17
C THR A 226 -15.03 22.91 3.19
N ILE A 227 -14.34 23.47 4.19
CA ILE A 227 -13.74 22.71 5.30
C ILE A 227 -14.40 23.14 6.60
N THR A 228 -14.82 22.17 7.40
CA THR A 228 -15.32 22.41 8.75
C THR A 228 -14.66 21.48 9.76
N HIS A 229 -14.38 21.99 10.95
CA HIS A 229 -13.87 21.20 12.07
C HIS A 229 -15.03 20.94 13.03
N ARG A 230 -15.36 19.67 13.25
CA ARG A 230 -16.52 19.26 14.05
C ARG A 230 -16.15 18.07 14.94
N ALA A 231 -16.71 18.04 16.14
CA ALA A 231 -16.55 16.93 17.07
C ALA A 231 -17.48 15.80 16.62
N VAL A 232 -16.95 14.79 15.92
CA VAL A 232 -17.79 13.75 15.31
C VAL A 232 -18.08 12.64 16.33
N TYR A 233 -19.37 12.36 16.54
CA TYR A 233 -19.88 11.37 17.51
C TYR A 233 -19.90 9.96 16.93
N ASP A 234 -20.81 9.64 16.00
CA ASP A 234 -21.01 8.26 15.47
C ASP A 234 -19.81 7.70 14.68
N HIS A 235 -18.73 8.47 14.58
CA HIS A 235 -17.61 8.25 13.69
C HIS A 235 -16.24 8.45 14.35
N HIS A 236 -16.12 8.09 15.63
CA HIS A 236 -14.90 8.17 16.47
C HIS A 236 -13.63 7.51 15.90
N GLY A 237 -13.74 6.70 14.86
CA GLY A 237 -12.61 6.01 14.21
C GLY A 237 -12.10 6.66 12.93
N VAL A 238 -12.76 7.72 12.47
CA VAL A 238 -12.51 8.38 11.19
C VAL A 238 -11.96 9.78 11.45
N ASP A 239 -10.89 10.10 10.73
CA ASP A 239 -10.12 11.32 10.90
C ASP A 239 -10.74 12.50 10.11
N SER A 240 -11.23 12.24 8.91
CA SER A 240 -11.95 13.19 8.05
C SER A 240 -13.03 12.49 7.22
N ILE A 241 -14.05 13.24 6.81
CA ILE A 241 -15.12 12.76 5.93
C ILE A 241 -15.38 13.82 4.86
N LEU A 242 -15.37 13.42 3.59
CA LEU A 242 -15.83 14.20 2.45
C LEU A 242 -17.28 13.88 2.12
N PHE A 243 -18.11 14.92 2.08
CA PHE A 243 -19.50 14.88 1.65
C PHE A 243 -19.61 15.31 0.19
N PHE A 244 -20.05 14.41 -0.69
CA PHE A 244 -20.32 14.70 -2.10
C PHE A 244 -21.72 15.26 -2.31
N LYS A 245 -22.64 14.95 -1.40
CA LYS A 245 -24.04 15.40 -1.38
C LYS A 245 -24.40 15.82 0.04
N ASP A 246 -25.50 16.55 0.17
CA ASP A 246 -26.08 16.87 1.47
C ASP A 246 -26.40 15.57 2.21
N ASP A 247 -25.89 15.43 3.42
CA ASP A 247 -26.12 14.24 4.26
C ASP A 247 -26.03 14.58 5.74
N GLN A 248 -26.50 13.67 6.59
CA GLN A 248 -26.57 13.87 8.03
C GLN A 248 -25.31 13.32 8.74
N LEU A 249 -24.77 14.10 9.67
CA LEU A 249 -23.68 13.71 10.54
C LEU A 249 -24.05 13.96 12.01
N TYR A 250 -23.72 13.03 12.89
CA TYR A 250 -23.93 13.18 14.33
C TYR A 250 -22.68 13.77 15.00
N LEU A 251 -22.88 14.86 15.75
CA LEU A 251 -21.83 15.60 16.44
C LEU A 251 -21.93 15.45 17.96
N GLY A 252 -20.78 15.36 18.65
CA GLY A 252 -20.68 15.24 20.10
C GLY A 252 -19.23 15.39 20.56
N GLU A 253 -19.01 16.18 21.61
CA GLU A 253 -17.66 16.49 22.12
C GLU A 253 -17.20 15.46 23.15
N ASP A 254 -16.01 14.91 22.92
CA ASP A 254 -15.32 14.12 23.94
C ASP A 254 -14.71 15.04 25.00
N ARG A 255 -14.65 14.58 26.25
CA ARG A 255 -14.05 15.34 27.37
C ARG A 255 -12.85 14.60 27.97
N TYR A 256 -11.92 15.35 28.53
CA TYR A 256 -10.75 14.82 29.23
C TYR A 256 -10.79 15.26 30.69
N GLU A 257 -10.86 14.30 31.61
CA GLU A 257 -10.82 14.56 33.05
C GLU A 257 -9.43 14.18 33.61
N LYS A 258 -8.86 15.03 34.47
CA LYS A 258 -7.60 14.71 35.16
C LYS A 258 -7.89 13.82 36.37
N GLU A 259 -7.26 12.65 36.44
CA GLU A 259 -7.26 11.83 37.65
C GLU A 259 -6.26 12.35 38.69
N GLU A 260 -6.43 11.94 39.94
CA GLU A 260 -5.59 12.33 41.09
C GLU A 260 -4.09 12.07 40.89
N LYS A 261 -3.71 11.15 40.00
CA LYS A 261 -2.31 10.83 39.66
C LYS A 261 -1.77 11.59 38.44
N GLY A 262 -2.48 12.60 37.94
CA GLY A 262 -2.08 13.37 36.75
C GLY A 262 -2.31 12.66 35.40
N LYS A 263 -2.87 11.44 35.40
CA LYS A 263 -3.30 10.76 34.17
C LYS A 263 -4.59 11.39 33.65
N GLN A 264 -4.65 11.69 32.36
CA GLN A 264 -5.87 12.16 31.72
C GLN A 264 -6.75 10.95 31.34
N LYS A 265 -7.99 10.96 31.79
CA LYS A 265 -9.03 10.01 31.39
C LYS A 265 -9.84 10.62 30.27
N HIS A 266 -9.80 9.98 29.10
CA HIS A 266 -10.65 10.30 27.96
C HIS A 266 -12.05 9.75 28.21
N ILE A 267 -13.05 10.63 28.21
CA ILE A 267 -14.45 10.31 28.40
C ILE A 267 -15.18 10.66 27.12
N LYS A 268 -15.74 9.62 26.51
CA LYS A 268 -16.50 9.75 25.27
C LYS A 268 -17.83 10.41 25.54
N SER A 269 -18.28 11.21 24.58
CA SER A 269 -19.65 11.71 24.57
C SER A 269 -20.65 10.55 24.65
N ASP A 270 -21.76 10.76 25.36
CA ASP A 270 -22.82 9.76 25.53
C ASP A 270 -23.96 9.91 24.52
N SER A 271 -24.05 11.04 23.81
CA SER A 271 -25.11 11.32 22.85
C SER A 271 -24.66 12.27 21.73
N GLY A 272 -25.04 11.94 20.48
CA GLY A 272 -24.76 12.76 19.30
C GLY A 272 -25.97 13.60 18.87
N LYS A 273 -25.73 14.84 18.43
CA LYS A 273 -26.73 15.71 17.81
C LYS A 273 -26.64 15.61 16.28
N PRO A 274 -27.73 15.32 15.56
CA PRO A 274 -27.72 15.29 14.11
C PRO A 274 -27.60 16.70 13.51
N VAL A 275 -26.75 16.83 12.49
CA VAL A 275 -26.54 18.05 11.72
C VAL A 275 -26.47 17.70 10.24
N ILE A 276 -27.15 18.46 9.39
CA ILE A 276 -27.01 18.35 7.94
C ILE A 276 -25.72 19.02 7.52
N ILE A 277 -24.86 18.26 6.85
CA ILE A 277 -23.61 18.73 6.25
C ILE A 277 -23.89 18.97 4.76
N PRO A 278 -23.66 20.17 4.22
CA PRO A 278 -23.85 20.44 2.81
C PRO A 278 -22.89 19.64 1.91
N ALA A 279 -23.30 19.40 0.67
CA ALA A 279 -22.45 18.86 -0.39
C ALA A 279 -21.14 19.64 -0.54
N ASN A 280 -20.11 18.95 -1.06
CA ASN A 280 -18.76 19.49 -1.27
C ASN A 280 -18.12 20.02 0.02
N THR A 281 -18.35 19.34 1.14
CA THR A 281 -17.79 19.70 2.45
C THR A 281 -16.87 18.61 2.97
N ILE A 282 -15.66 19.00 3.37
CA ILE A 282 -14.75 18.20 4.18
C ILE A 282 -15.04 18.49 5.65
N VAL A 283 -15.34 17.46 6.43
CA VAL A 283 -15.46 17.52 7.88
C VAL A 283 -14.23 16.88 8.49
N VAL A 284 -13.42 17.66 9.21
CA VAL A 284 -12.28 17.16 10.00
C VAL A 284 -12.78 16.85 11.41
N ASN A 285 -12.47 15.65 11.91
CA ASN A 285 -12.91 15.21 13.22
C ASN A 285 -12.06 15.81 14.35
N SER A 286 -12.59 16.84 15.01
CA SER A 286 -11.88 17.56 16.08
C SER A 286 -11.73 16.76 17.37
N ASN A 287 -12.43 15.64 17.54
CA ASN A 287 -12.18 14.70 18.65
C ASN A 287 -10.89 13.89 18.47
N ARG A 288 -10.33 13.85 17.25
CA ARG A 288 -9.13 13.05 16.93
C ARG A 288 -7.95 13.89 16.46
N ILE A 289 -8.24 14.97 15.73
CA ILE A 289 -7.22 15.75 15.04
C ILE A 289 -7.38 17.21 15.43
N ARG A 290 -6.29 17.78 15.93
CA ARG A 290 -6.21 19.23 16.13
C ARG A 290 -6.14 19.92 14.77
N GLN A 291 -6.80 21.06 14.65
CA GLN A 291 -6.97 21.80 13.41
C GLN A 291 -5.64 22.04 12.67
N GLU A 292 -4.56 22.38 13.39
CA GLU A 292 -3.23 22.63 12.82
C GLU A 292 -2.57 21.40 12.18
N TYR A 293 -3.03 20.18 12.47
CA TYR A 293 -2.50 18.93 11.88
C TYR A 293 -3.42 18.32 10.83
N SER A 294 -4.52 19.01 10.47
CA SER A 294 -5.53 18.51 9.55
C SER A 294 -5.12 18.47 8.07
N GLY A 295 -3.99 19.11 7.71
CA GLY A 295 -3.59 19.32 6.32
C GLY A 295 -3.49 18.03 5.49
N PHE A 296 -2.92 16.96 6.05
CA PHE A 296 -2.84 15.67 5.34
C PHE A 296 -4.22 15.11 5.00
N HIS A 297 -5.13 15.14 5.98
CA HIS A 297 -6.49 14.63 5.85
C HIS A 297 -7.30 15.45 4.83
N ILE A 298 -7.14 16.77 4.84
CA ILE A 298 -7.73 17.63 3.82
C ILE A 298 -7.19 17.27 2.42
N PHE A 299 -5.88 17.07 2.25
CA PHE A 299 -5.32 16.64 0.97
C PHE A 299 -5.82 15.26 0.53
N HIS A 300 -5.97 14.33 1.47
CA HIS A 300 -6.55 13.00 1.23
C HIS A 300 -7.98 13.13 0.68
N GLU A 301 -8.81 13.96 1.30
CA GLU A 301 -10.16 14.23 0.79
C GLU A 301 -10.17 14.97 -0.55
N CYS A 302 -9.28 15.94 -0.77
CA CYS A 302 -9.13 16.59 -2.08
C CYS A 302 -8.82 15.57 -3.18
N TYR A 303 -7.98 14.57 -2.88
CA TYR A 303 -7.70 13.50 -3.84
C TYR A 303 -8.93 12.64 -4.13
N HIS A 304 -9.70 12.23 -3.10
CA HIS A 304 -10.98 11.54 -3.33
C HIS A 304 -11.95 12.35 -4.17
N TYR A 305 -12.05 13.64 -3.87
CA TYR A 305 -12.93 14.55 -4.58
C TYR A 305 -12.65 14.56 -6.08
N GLN A 306 -11.37 14.62 -6.46
CA GLN A 306 -10.95 14.63 -7.85
C GLN A 306 -11.07 13.25 -8.52
N GLU A 307 -10.58 12.21 -7.86
CA GLU A 307 -10.27 10.95 -8.54
C GLU A 307 -11.32 9.84 -8.34
N HIS A 308 -12.07 9.89 -7.25
CA HIS A 308 -12.90 8.77 -6.79
C HIS A 308 -14.41 9.02 -6.90
N TYR A 309 -14.85 10.14 -7.48
CA TYR A 309 -16.26 10.52 -7.58
C TYR A 309 -17.16 9.47 -8.26
N LEU A 310 -16.69 8.85 -9.36
CA LEU A 310 -17.44 7.82 -10.08
C LEU A 310 -17.74 6.58 -9.21
N PHE A 311 -16.80 6.19 -8.34
CA PHE A 311 -17.00 5.10 -7.39
C PHE A 311 -18.13 5.44 -6.41
N TYR A 312 -18.07 6.61 -5.78
CA TYR A 312 -19.08 7.03 -4.80
C TYR A 312 -20.46 7.17 -5.43
N CYS A 313 -20.54 7.72 -6.65
CA CYS A 313 -21.78 7.78 -7.42
C CYS A 313 -22.37 6.40 -7.70
N LEU A 314 -21.54 5.41 -8.10
CA LEU A 314 -21.99 4.06 -8.39
C LEU A 314 -22.49 3.32 -7.15
N GLN A 315 -21.85 3.53 -6.00
CA GLN A 315 -22.26 2.93 -4.72
C GLN A 315 -23.42 3.69 -4.07
N GLU A 316 -23.92 4.76 -4.69
CA GLU A 316 -24.96 5.64 -4.15
C GLU A 316 -24.60 6.25 -2.77
N LEU A 317 -23.30 6.44 -2.51
CA LEU A 317 -22.79 7.00 -1.27
C LEU A 317 -22.82 8.53 -1.31
N ALA A 318 -23.37 9.16 -0.27
CA ALA A 318 -23.38 10.62 -0.13
C ALA A 318 -22.05 11.17 0.41
N SER A 319 -21.27 10.33 1.10
CA SER A 319 -19.95 10.65 1.65
C SER A 319 -18.96 9.51 1.45
N ASN A 320 -17.68 9.73 1.73
CA ASN A 320 -16.68 8.65 1.78
C ASN A 320 -16.72 7.82 3.08
N ASP A 321 -17.80 7.88 3.84
CA ASP A 321 -17.96 7.02 5.01
C ASP A 321 -18.36 5.58 4.64
N PHE A 322 -17.36 4.72 4.46
CA PHE A 322 -17.60 3.33 4.05
C PHE A 322 -18.33 2.46 5.07
N ARG A 323 -18.59 2.93 6.30
CA ARG A 323 -19.45 2.18 7.23
C ARG A 323 -20.90 2.14 6.79
N GLN A 324 -21.30 3.05 5.90
CA GLN A 324 -22.59 3.03 5.25
C GLN A 324 -22.69 1.89 4.22
N VAL A 325 -21.56 1.30 3.80
CA VAL A 325 -21.53 0.19 2.84
C VAL A 325 -21.91 -1.11 3.57
N PRO A 326 -22.94 -1.85 3.09
CA PRO A 326 -23.27 -3.15 3.63
C PRO A 326 -22.09 -4.12 3.54
N THR A 327 -21.99 -5.04 4.50
CA THR A 327 -20.94 -6.06 4.49
C THR A 327 -21.54 -7.45 4.41
N ARG A 328 -20.81 -8.35 3.77
CA ARG A 328 -21.13 -9.78 3.74
C ARG A 328 -19.97 -10.60 4.26
N GLU A 329 -20.28 -11.75 4.85
CA GLU A 329 -19.28 -12.68 5.35
C GLU A 329 -18.80 -13.60 4.23
N VAL A 330 -17.49 -13.78 4.14
CA VAL A 330 -16.84 -14.74 3.24
C VAL A 330 -15.82 -15.57 4.02
N PHE A 331 -15.73 -16.83 3.64
CA PHE A 331 -14.71 -17.75 4.12
C PHE A 331 -13.61 -17.81 3.08
N LEU A 332 -12.39 -17.50 3.50
CA LEU A 332 -11.21 -17.53 2.66
C LEU A 332 -10.24 -18.56 3.20
N ASN A 333 -9.41 -19.11 2.33
CA ASN A 333 -8.24 -19.84 2.78
C ASN A 333 -7.28 -18.85 3.48
N LYS A 334 -6.45 -19.31 4.43
CA LYS A 334 -5.53 -18.43 5.18
C LYS A 334 -4.67 -17.56 4.24
N ASP A 335 -4.28 -18.12 3.09
CA ASP A 335 -3.38 -17.51 2.11
C ASP A 335 -4.09 -16.68 1.02
N GLU A 336 -5.44 -16.70 0.97
CA GLU A 336 -6.19 -15.84 0.04
C GLU A 336 -6.33 -14.42 0.60
N GLU A 337 -5.86 -13.43 -0.15
CA GLU A 337 -6.12 -12.02 0.11
C GLU A 337 -7.42 -11.55 -0.57
N VAL A 338 -8.23 -10.80 0.16
CA VAL A 338 -9.37 -10.11 -0.45
C VAL A 338 -8.84 -8.92 -1.22
N LYS A 339 -9.10 -8.87 -2.53
CA LYS A 339 -8.96 -7.64 -3.32
C LYS A 339 -10.06 -6.66 -2.92
N ASP A 340 -9.81 -5.88 -1.86
CA ASP A 340 -10.73 -4.83 -1.42
C ASP A 340 -10.54 -3.57 -2.27
N SER A 341 -11.57 -3.23 -3.05
CA SER A 341 -11.55 -2.03 -3.89
C SER A 341 -11.54 -0.75 -3.05
N ILE A 342 -12.08 -0.80 -1.83
CA ILE A 342 -12.01 0.31 -0.88
C ILE A 342 -10.57 0.46 -0.36
N TYR A 343 -9.91 -0.64 0.01
CA TYR A 343 -8.48 -0.57 0.36
C TYR A 343 -7.63 0.08 -0.74
N PHE A 344 -7.85 -0.34 -1.99
CA PHE A 344 -7.11 0.19 -3.12
C PHE A 344 -7.33 1.69 -3.34
N LEU A 345 -8.58 2.17 -3.20
CA LEU A 345 -8.90 3.59 -3.38
C LEU A 345 -8.35 4.44 -2.21
N GLU A 346 -8.39 3.95 -0.96
CA GLU A 346 -7.78 4.60 0.20
C GLU A 346 -6.25 4.70 0.05
N LYS A 347 -5.59 3.64 -0.45
CA LYS A 347 -4.14 3.67 -0.72
C LYS A 347 -3.75 4.67 -1.79
N GLN A 348 -4.58 4.87 -2.81
CA GLN A 348 -4.37 5.93 -3.78
C GLN A 348 -4.51 7.31 -3.14
N ALA A 349 -5.53 7.54 -2.32
CA ALA A 349 -5.72 8.80 -1.62
C ALA A 349 -4.61 9.11 -0.62
N ASP A 350 -4.12 8.13 0.15
CA ASP A 350 -2.97 8.28 1.03
C ASP A 350 -1.69 8.70 0.29
N ARG A 351 -1.42 8.03 -0.84
CA ARG A 351 -0.28 8.40 -1.69
C ARG A 351 -0.49 9.77 -2.33
N GLY A 352 -1.70 10.04 -2.82
CA GLY A 352 -2.08 11.31 -3.43
C GLY A 352 -1.93 12.48 -2.47
N ALA A 353 -2.35 12.31 -1.21
CA ALA A 353 -2.18 13.30 -0.16
C ALA A 353 -0.70 13.63 0.10
N LEU A 354 0.15 12.60 0.18
CA LEU A 354 1.60 12.79 0.27
C LEU A 354 2.18 13.44 -0.99
N GLY A 355 1.64 13.13 -2.18
CA GLY A 355 1.99 13.77 -3.44
C GLY A 355 1.59 15.25 -3.49
N LEU A 356 0.45 15.63 -2.91
CA LEU A 356 0.01 17.02 -2.78
C LEU A 356 0.86 17.78 -1.76
N MET A 357 1.17 17.19 -0.61
CA MET A 357 2.07 17.78 0.38
C MET A 357 3.50 17.95 -0.15
N MET A 358 3.98 16.95 -0.88
CA MET A 358 5.35 16.83 -1.37
C MET A 358 5.35 16.35 -2.84
N PRO A 359 5.10 17.25 -3.81
CA PRO A 359 5.14 16.98 -5.25
C PRO A 359 6.40 16.21 -5.66
N ALA A 360 6.25 15.16 -6.47
CA ALA A 360 7.32 14.21 -6.74
C ALA A 360 8.54 14.86 -7.38
N THR A 361 8.32 15.79 -8.33
CA THR A 361 9.36 16.49 -9.07
C THR A 361 10.24 17.35 -8.15
N ASP A 362 9.61 18.19 -7.33
CA ASP A 362 10.32 19.03 -6.35
C ASP A 362 10.99 18.20 -5.25
N THR A 363 10.29 17.19 -4.75
CA THR A 363 10.77 16.39 -3.62
C THR A 363 11.97 15.53 -4.01
N ARG A 364 12.00 14.93 -5.21
CA ARG A 364 13.19 14.20 -5.70
C ARG A 364 14.42 15.09 -5.76
N ARG A 365 14.27 16.32 -6.26
CA ARG A 365 15.34 17.32 -6.25
C ARG A 365 15.79 17.64 -4.83
N MET A 366 14.84 17.88 -3.92
CA MET A 366 15.16 18.18 -2.52
C MET A 366 15.91 17.03 -1.83
N ILE A 367 15.48 15.77 -2.04
CA ILE A 367 16.17 14.59 -1.48
C ILE A 367 17.61 14.54 -2.01
N HIS A 368 17.80 14.68 -3.33
CA HIS A 368 19.13 14.69 -3.93
C HIS A 368 20.01 15.81 -3.35
N ASP A 369 19.48 17.03 -3.28
CA ASP A 369 20.23 18.20 -2.81
C ASP A 369 20.61 18.08 -1.32
N GLU A 370 19.69 17.64 -0.47
CA GLU A 370 19.99 17.45 0.96
C GLU A 370 20.95 16.29 1.19
N CYS A 371 20.78 15.15 0.49
CA CYS A 371 21.72 14.03 0.58
C CYS A 371 23.14 14.44 0.17
N SER A 372 23.29 15.24 -0.89
CA SER A 372 24.61 15.69 -1.38
C SER A 372 25.40 16.54 -0.37
N LYS A 373 24.68 17.20 0.56
CA LYS A 373 25.24 18.07 1.61
C LYS A 373 25.70 17.29 2.83
N VAL A 374 25.18 16.09 3.07
CA VAL A 374 25.57 15.25 4.21
C VAL A 374 27.00 14.76 4.00
N LYS A 375 27.85 14.91 5.03
CA LYS A 375 29.25 14.44 5.05
C LYS A 375 29.47 13.60 6.31
N GLY A 376 30.37 12.63 6.23
CA GLY A 376 30.76 11.81 7.38
C GLY A 376 29.66 10.87 7.91
N TYR A 377 28.76 10.41 7.04
CA TYR A 377 27.82 9.33 7.40
C TYR A 377 28.52 7.97 7.23
N SER A 378 28.21 7.04 8.12
CA SER A 378 28.78 5.68 8.13
C SER A 378 27.96 4.75 7.24
N HIS A 379 26.64 4.95 7.19
CA HIS A 379 25.73 4.13 6.38
C HIS A 379 24.51 4.91 5.85
N ALA A 380 23.74 4.26 4.97
CA ALA A 380 22.63 4.89 4.26
C ALA A 380 21.53 5.42 5.21
N GLY A 381 21.23 4.71 6.30
CA GLY A 381 20.32 5.20 7.35
C GLY A 381 20.68 6.58 7.88
N GLU A 382 21.95 6.81 8.24
CA GLU A 382 22.43 8.11 8.73
C GLU A 382 22.33 9.20 7.66
N LEU A 383 22.65 8.87 6.41
CA LEU A 383 22.50 9.78 5.26
C LEU A 383 21.06 10.29 5.14
N TYR A 384 20.08 9.37 5.11
CA TYR A 384 18.68 9.73 4.96
C TYR A 384 18.07 10.33 6.23
N ASP A 385 18.57 10.02 7.42
CA ASP A 385 18.14 10.65 8.67
C ASP A 385 18.56 12.12 8.71
N ALA A 386 19.82 12.42 8.36
CA ALA A 386 20.32 13.79 8.29
C ALA A 386 19.61 14.60 7.18
N ALA A 387 19.52 14.05 5.96
CA ALA A 387 18.83 14.70 4.85
C ALA A 387 17.33 14.90 5.15
N GLY A 388 16.68 13.88 5.67
CA GLY A 388 15.27 13.91 6.07
C GLY A 388 15.00 14.93 7.19
N THR A 389 15.89 15.04 8.18
CA THR A 389 15.81 16.06 9.24
C THR A 389 15.93 17.48 8.67
N ALA A 390 16.76 17.69 7.65
CA ALA A 390 16.86 18.98 6.96
C ALA A 390 15.58 19.30 6.17
N MET A 391 15.02 18.31 5.47
CA MET A 391 13.73 18.45 4.78
C MET A 391 12.58 18.76 5.74
N ARG A 392 12.50 18.04 6.87
CA ARG A 392 11.54 18.26 7.96
C ARG A 392 11.52 19.72 8.41
N ARG A 393 12.71 20.31 8.65
CA ARG A 393 12.85 21.73 9.04
C ARG A 393 12.39 22.68 7.94
N LYS A 394 12.71 22.40 6.66
CA LYS A 394 12.32 23.26 5.53
C LYS A 394 10.83 23.24 5.24
N LEU A 395 10.21 22.07 5.36
CA LEU A 395 8.82 21.84 4.99
C LEU A 395 7.87 21.97 6.18
N TYR A 396 8.39 22.03 7.41
CA TYR A 396 7.61 22.00 8.65
C TYR A 396 6.68 20.78 8.73
N LEU A 397 7.17 19.63 8.25
CA LEU A 397 6.41 18.38 8.21
C LEU A 397 6.95 17.36 9.21
N PRO A 398 6.11 16.46 9.74
CA PRO A 398 6.56 15.39 10.63
C PRO A 398 7.50 14.40 9.94
N ASP A 399 8.44 13.84 10.72
CA ASP A 399 9.43 12.87 10.28
C ASP A 399 8.84 11.68 9.52
N PHE A 400 7.77 11.08 10.05
CA PHE A 400 7.14 9.93 9.41
C PHE A 400 6.57 10.25 8.02
N ARG A 401 6.15 11.51 7.76
CA ARG A 401 5.69 11.94 6.43
C ARG A 401 6.85 12.06 5.46
N ILE A 402 7.94 12.72 5.89
CA ILE A 402 9.17 12.83 5.11
C ILE A 402 9.70 11.44 4.75
N ARG A 403 9.85 10.57 5.75
CA ARG A 403 10.27 9.17 5.59
C ARG A 403 9.40 8.43 4.58
N THR A 404 8.09 8.45 4.78
CA THR A 404 7.15 7.76 3.89
C THR A 404 7.28 8.27 2.45
N ARG A 405 7.47 9.58 2.26
CA ARG A 405 7.62 10.16 0.94
C ARG A 405 8.94 9.77 0.27
N MET A 406 10.06 9.74 1.00
CA MET A 406 11.34 9.26 0.48
C MET A 406 11.21 7.81 -0.03
N ILE A 407 10.60 6.93 0.77
CA ILE A 407 10.33 5.54 0.40
C ILE A 407 9.43 5.47 -0.86
N GLN A 408 8.35 6.25 -0.90
CA GLN A 408 7.43 6.30 -2.04
C GLN A 408 8.07 6.74 -3.36
N LEU A 409 9.17 7.50 -3.29
CA LEU A 409 9.91 8.01 -4.44
C LEU A 409 11.11 7.15 -4.81
N GLY A 410 11.31 6.00 -4.14
CA GLY A 410 12.31 4.99 -4.50
C GLY A 410 13.54 4.94 -3.60
N HIS A 411 13.59 5.74 -2.53
CA HIS A 411 14.71 5.75 -1.57
C HIS A 411 14.44 4.76 -0.45
N LEU A 412 14.66 3.47 -0.71
CA LEU A 412 14.32 2.39 0.25
C LEU A 412 15.09 2.50 1.57
N ASP A 413 16.35 2.93 1.54
CA ASP A 413 17.20 3.11 2.71
C ASP A 413 16.58 4.05 3.76
N ALA A 414 15.66 4.93 3.36
CA ALA A 414 14.90 5.77 4.27
C ALA A 414 14.05 4.97 5.28
N LYS A 415 13.80 3.67 5.05
CA LYS A 415 13.18 2.79 6.06
C LYS A 415 14.00 2.71 7.35
N GLY A 416 15.31 2.90 7.27
CA GLY A 416 16.23 2.94 8.41
C GLY A 416 16.43 4.32 9.03
N ALA A 417 15.72 5.35 8.57
CA ALA A 417 15.86 6.73 9.01
C ALA A 417 14.58 7.26 9.65
N LEU A 418 14.69 8.29 10.52
CA LEU A 418 13.53 9.00 11.09
C LEU A 418 12.51 8.06 11.76
N ASN A 419 13.02 7.09 12.51
CA ASN A 419 12.21 6.09 13.20
C ASN A 419 12.01 6.44 14.67
N TYR A 420 10.81 6.14 15.17
CA TYR A 420 10.43 6.35 16.56
C TYR A 420 9.80 5.07 17.11
N VAL A 421 10.14 4.74 18.34
CA VAL A 421 9.55 3.65 19.13
C VAL A 421 9.10 4.24 20.45
N GLU A 422 7.83 4.05 20.81
CA GLU A 422 7.21 4.61 22.02
C GLU A 422 7.50 6.11 22.24
N LYS A 423 7.48 6.90 21.16
CA LYS A 423 7.77 8.36 21.09
C LYS A 423 9.25 8.74 21.25
N SER A 424 10.15 7.79 21.41
CA SER A 424 11.60 8.04 21.40
C SER A 424 12.17 7.78 20.02
N LYS A 425 12.97 8.71 19.50
CA LYS A 425 13.70 8.51 18.25
C LYS A 425 14.78 7.44 18.46
N ILE A 426 14.77 6.41 17.62
CA ILE A 426 15.80 5.36 17.64
C ILE A 426 16.98 5.76 16.75
N GLU A 427 18.14 5.14 16.94
CA GLU A 427 19.30 5.38 16.09
C GLU A 427 19.00 4.95 14.64
N PRO A 428 19.46 5.72 13.64
CA PRO A 428 19.31 5.32 12.26
C PRO A 428 20.13 4.05 12.00
N PHE A 429 19.68 3.25 11.05
CA PHE A 429 20.30 1.98 10.71
C PHE A 429 20.21 1.68 9.22
N ALA A 430 20.99 0.74 8.74
CA ALA A 430 21.02 0.26 7.37
C ALA A 430 20.78 -1.25 7.32
N PHE A 431 20.49 -1.72 6.11
CA PHE A 431 20.12 -3.09 5.83
C PHE A 431 20.36 -3.40 4.35
N GLU A 432 20.54 -4.67 4.03
CA GLU A 432 20.52 -5.14 2.64
C GLU A 432 19.11 -5.00 2.02
N HIS A 433 19.02 -4.39 0.83
CA HIS A 433 17.73 -4.07 0.19
C HIS A 433 16.82 -5.29 0.00
N GLU A 434 17.40 -6.47 -0.21
CA GLU A 434 16.69 -7.73 -0.43
C GLU A 434 15.97 -8.21 0.84
N ALA A 435 16.62 -8.06 2.00
CA ALA A 435 16.08 -8.47 3.30
C ALA A 435 14.84 -7.66 3.72
N TRP A 436 14.68 -6.44 3.17
CA TRP A 436 13.55 -5.54 3.43
C TRP A 436 12.88 -5.02 2.14
N SER A 437 12.77 -5.88 1.14
CA SER A 437 12.12 -5.57 -0.14
C SER A 437 10.58 -5.54 -0.01
N ASP A 438 9.99 -6.50 0.71
CA ASP A 438 8.55 -6.54 0.95
C ASP A 438 8.07 -5.41 1.87
N SER A 439 6.91 -4.85 1.52
CA SER A 439 6.27 -3.78 2.28
C SER A 439 5.77 -4.23 3.66
N GLU A 440 5.58 -5.53 3.84
CA GLU A 440 5.12 -6.11 5.11
C GLU A 440 6.29 -6.38 6.07
N HIS A 441 7.52 -6.49 5.59
CA HIS A 441 8.65 -6.73 6.47
C HIS A 441 9.00 -5.48 7.29
N THR A 442 9.57 -5.67 8.48
CA THR A 442 10.14 -4.62 9.34
C THR A 442 11.15 -5.22 10.32
N PHE A 443 12.20 -4.47 10.64
CA PHE A 443 13.11 -4.79 11.74
C PHE A 443 12.80 -4.03 13.03
N ILE A 444 11.83 -3.10 12.95
CA ILE A 444 11.43 -2.24 14.05
C ILE A 444 10.19 -2.82 14.73
N ILE A 445 10.25 -2.95 16.06
CA ILE A 445 9.16 -3.43 16.90
C ILE A 445 9.13 -2.69 18.25
N ASP A 446 7.93 -2.37 18.74
CA ASP A 446 7.77 -1.71 20.05
C ASP A 446 7.91 -2.70 21.21
N PRO A 447 8.43 -2.30 22.39
CA PRO A 447 8.50 -3.13 23.59
C PRO A 447 7.15 -3.75 23.98
N SER A 448 6.09 -2.96 23.94
CA SER A 448 4.71 -3.43 24.18
C SER A 448 4.30 -4.58 23.24
N LYS A 449 4.68 -4.50 21.95
CA LYS A 449 4.42 -5.57 20.96
C LYS A 449 5.28 -6.80 21.22
N VAL A 450 6.55 -6.64 21.61
CA VAL A 450 7.41 -7.76 22.04
C VAL A 450 6.74 -8.52 23.19
N ASN A 451 6.27 -7.82 24.21
CA ASN A 451 5.58 -8.44 25.36
C ASN A 451 4.29 -9.16 24.95
N ALA A 452 3.50 -8.56 24.06
CA ALA A 452 2.30 -9.19 23.51
C ALA A 452 2.63 -10.45 22.72
N LEU A 453 3.71 -10.45 21.93
CA LEU A 453 4.18 -11.62 21.19
C LEU A 453 4.69 -12.72 22.12
N MET A 454 5.49 -12.39 23.13
CA MET A 454 5.90 -13.36 24.15
C MET A 454 4.69 -13.98 24.83
N SER A 455 3.62 -13.22 25.07
CA SER A 455 2.39 -13.75 25.70
C SER A 455 1.62 -14.72 24.80
N ARG A 456 1.68 -14.55 23.48
CA ARG A 456 0.84 -15.26 22.50
C ARG A 456 1.58 -16.35 21.70
N ASN A 457 2.91 -16.29 21.62
CA ASN A 457 3.75 -17.22 20.86
C ASN A 457 4.79 -17.84 21.79
N LYS A 458 4.64 -19.15 22.05
CA LYS A 458 5.54 -19.90 22.94
C LYS A 458 6.96 -19.98 22.39
N GLU A 459 7.14 -20.22 21.09
CA GLU A 459 8.48 -20.32 20.48
C GLU A 459 9.23 -18.99 20.57
N PHE A 460 8.55 -17.88 20.33
CA PHE A 460 9.15 -16.55 20.49
C PHE A 460 9.47 -16.23 21.96
N ARG A 461 8.61 -16.64 22.90
CA ARG A 461 8.91 -16.54 24.33
C ARG A 461 10.15 -17.34 24.71
N ASP A 462 10.21 -18.61 24.32
CA ASP A 462 11.34 -19.49 24.61
C ASP A 462 12.65 -18.95 24.00
N LEU A 463 12.57 -18.30 22.82
CA LEU A 463 13.69 -17.62 22.18
C LEU A 463 14.22 -16.43 22.99
N MET A 464 13.33 -15.58 23.51
CA MET A 464 13.67 -14.40 24.31
C MET A 464 14.13 -14.79 25.72
N ASP A 465 13.42 -15.70 26.39
CA ASP A 465 13.74 -16.19 27.74
C ASP A 465 15.06 -16.96 27.77
N GLY A 466 15.40 -17.63 26.66
CA GLY A 466 16.70 -18.28 26.48
C GLY A 466 17.89 -17.31 26.40
N GLY A 467 17.66 -15.99 26.40
CA GLY A 467 18.70 -14.96 26.46
C GLY A 467 19.55 -14.83 25.20
N ARG A 468 19.26 -15.60 24.14
CA ARG A 468 19.95 -15.55 22.84
C ARG A 468 19.66 -14.26 22.07
N TYR A 469 18.49 -13.68 22.31
CA TYR A 469 18.03 -12.43 21.72
C TYR A 469 17.60 -11.47 22.82
N ILE A 470 17.69 -10.17 22.51
CA ILE A 470 17.42 -9.09 23.45
C ILE A 470 16.83 -7.91 22.72
N TYR A 471 16.03 -7.12 23.43
CA TYR A 471 15.53 -5.86 22.91
C TYR A 471 16.62 -4.77 23.06
N ALA A 472 16.92 -4.07 21.96
CA ALA A 472 17.83 -2.93 21.94
C ALA A 472 17.35 -1.91 20.89
N ASP A 473 17.14 -0.67 21.32
CA ASP A 473 16.82 0.49 20.48
C ASP A 473 15.79 0.25 19.36
N GLY A 474 14.64 -0.37 19.68
CA GLY A 474 13.58 -0.63 18.69
C GLY A 474 13.69 -1.96 17.94
N HIS A 475 14.70 -2.77 18.26
CA HIS A 475 15.02 -4.01 17.56
C HIS A 475 15.07 -5.20 18.51
N VAL A 476 14.78 -6.40 18.01
CA VAL A 476 15.11 -7.65 18.69
C VAL A 476 16.37 -8.21 18.05
N VAL A 477 17.49 -8.10 18.75
CA VAL A 477 18.85 -8.36 18.25
C VAL A 477 19.51 -9.50 19.02
N ARG A 478 20.43 -10.21 18.38
CA ARG A 478 21.25 -11.23 19.05
C ARG A 478 22.02 -10.63 20.23
N ASN A 479 21.95 -11.28 21.38
CA ASN A 479 22.58 -10.82 22.62
C ASN A 479 24.08 -11.17 22.64
N LEU A 480 24.88 -10.50 21.82
CA LEU A 480 26.34 -10.64 21.75
C LEU A 480 27.02 -9.27 21.86
N PRO A 481 28.19 -9.15 22.52
CA PRO A 481 28.88 -7.87 22.71
C PRO A 481 29.22 -7.13 21.41
N LYS A 482 29.39 -7.87 20.30
CA LYS A 482 29.64 -7.27 18.98
C LYS A 482 28.41 -6.61 18.34
N TYR A 483 27.20 -6.89 18.85
CA TYR A 483 25.95 -6.35 18.30
C TYR A 483 25.21 -5.42 19.25
N VAL A 484 25.42 -5.60 20.55
CA VAL A 484 24.72 -4.84 21.60
C VAL A 484 25.73 -4.18 22.51
N ARG A 485 25.52 -2.90 22.76
CA ARG A 485 26.27 -2.11 23.74
C ARG A 485 25.32 -1.57 24.80
N TRP A 486 25.84 -1.35 26.01
CA TRP A 486 25.15 -0.58 27.03
C TRP A 486 25.48 0.89 26.83
N ASP A 487 24.45 1.73 26.84
CA ASP A 487 24.59 3.18 26.82
C ASP A 487 24.33 3.72 28.22
N GLU A 488 25.36 4.24 28.87
CA GLU A 488 25.27 4.73 30.25
C GLU A 488 24.40 5.99 30.36
N GLU A 489 24.44 6.87 29.37
CA GLU A 489 23.69 8.13 29.39
C GLU A 489 22.18 7.91 29.23
N ARG A 490 21.80 7.01 28.32
CA ARG A 490 20.39 6.66 28.07
C ARG A 490 19.88 5.52 28.94
N GLU A 491 20.74 4.94 29.78
CA GLU A 491 20.46 3.76 30.62
C GLU A 491 19.76 2.63 29.85
N GLN A 492 20.18 2.38 28.61
CA GLN A 492 19.52 1.40 27.74
C GLN A 492 20.51 0.64 26.87
N ARG A 493 20.03 -0.49 26.33
CA ARG A 493 20.77 -1.26 25.32
C ARG A 493 20.58 -0.64 23.95
N LEU A 494 21.69 -0.39 23.28
CA LEU A 494 21.76 0.12 21.92
C LEU A 494 22.47 -0.88 21.00
N LEU A 495 22.29 -0.70 19.70
CA LEU A 495 23.08 -1.42 18.71
C LEU A 495 24.50 -0.87 18.66
N THR A 496 25.48 -1.73 18.39
CA THR A 496 26.85 -1.30 18.04
C THR A 496 26.87 -0.65 16.65
N ASP A 497 27.93 0.06 16.30
CA ASP A 497 28.07 0.67 14.97
C ASP A 497 27.97 -0.38 13.86
N TRP A 498 28.64 -1.52 14.02
CA TRP A 498 28.53 -2.62 13.07
C TRP A 498 27.08 -3.14 12.93
N ALA A 499 26.35 -3.29 14.05
CA ALA A 499 24.97 -3.78 14.01
C ALA A 499 24.01 -2.78 13.36
N LYS A 500 24.20 -1.48 13.56
CA LYS A 500 23.43 -0.44 12.86
C LYS A 500 23.64 -0.50 11.36
N GLU A 501 24.83 -0.85 10.89
CA GLU A 501 25.11 -0.99 9.45
C GLU A 501 24.51 -2.27 8.83
N HIS A 502 24.23 -3.30 9.65
CA HIS A 502 23.86 -4.65 9.22
C HIS A 502 22.70 -5.23 10.03
N VAL A 503 21.61 -4.47 10.16
CA VAL A 503 20.46 -4.89 10.97
C VAL A 503 19.84 -6.19 10.45
N ASP A 504 19.83 -6.41 9.14
CA ASP A 504 19.34 -7.64 8.50
C ASP A 504 20.11 -8.90 8.92
N LYS A 505 21.39 -8.78 9.25
CA LYS A 505 22.22 -9.92 9.66
C LYS A 505 22.02 -10.26 11.13
N CYS A 506 21.80 -9.27 12.00
CA CYS A 506 21.84 -9.48 13.45
C CYS A 506 20.49 -9.37 14.18
N CYS A 507 19.48 -8.77 13.56
CA CYS A 507 18.15 -8.56 14.14
C CYS A 507 17.10 -9.52 13.57
N LEU A 508 16.04 -9.76 14.35
CA LEU A 508 14.88 -10.50 13.88
C LEU A 508 14.04 -9.64 12.95
N ARG A 509 13.65 -10.23 11.81
CA ARG A 509 12.68 -9.66 10.88
C ARG A 509 11.26 -10.01 11.33
N PHE A 510 10.37 -9.04 11.25
CA PHE A 510 8.94 -9.19 11.54
C PHE A 510 8.10 -8.91 10.29
N VAL A 511 6.98 -9.63 10.14
CA VAL A 511 5.98 -9.46 9.08
C VAL A 511 4.76 -8.73 9.66
N GLN A 512 4.48 -7.54 9.14
CA GLN A 512 3.32 -6.72 9.45
C GLN A 512 2.11 -7.24 8.68
N ARG A 513 1.12 -7.81 9.39
CA ARG A 513 -0.17 -8.14 8.78
C ARG A 513 -1.19 -7.04 9.05
N PHE A 514 -1.75 -6.52 7.97
CA PHE A 514 -2.91 -5.64 8.03
C PHE A 514 -4.15 -6.46 8.39
N VAL A 515 -4.79 -6.10 9.49
CA VAL A 515 -6.09 -6.67 9.86
C VAL A 515 -7.14 -5.63 9.54
N GLN A 516 -8.11 -6.03 8.73
CA GLN A 516 -9.28 -5.20 8.47
C GLN A 516 -10.05 -5.03 9.78
N LYS A 517 -10.05 -3.81 10.32
CA LYS A 517 -10.79 -3.49 11.55
C LYS A 517 -12.24 -3.12 11.24
N ASN A 518 -12.48 -2.51 10.07
CA ASN A 518 -13.79 -2.17 9.48
C ASN A 518 -13.66 -2.06 7.95
N VAL A 519 -14.77 -1.83 7.23
CA VAL A 519 -14.76 -1.49 5.80
C VAL A 519 -13.85 -0.28 5.57
N GLY A 520 -12.89 -0.39 4.66
CA GLY A 520 -11.91 0.67 4.35
C GLY A 520 -10.87 0.97 5.43
N ARG A 521 -11.04 0.47 6.66
CA ARG A 521 -10.07 0.69 7.76
C ARG A 521 -9.23 -0.55 8.00
N TYR A 522 -8.01 -0.50 7.52
CA TYR A 522 -6.97 -1.49 7.77
C TYR A 522 -6.07 -0.97 8.87
N VAL A 523 -6.01 -1.69 9.98
CA VAL A 523 -5.09 -1.37 11.07
C VAL A 523 -3.97 -2.40 11.04
N TYR A 524 -2.75 -1.96 11.32
CA TYR A 524 -1.64 -2.86 11.59
C TYR A 524 -2.02 -3.77 12.75
N GLY A 525 -2.37 -5.01 12.42
CA GLY A 525 -3.08 -5.84 13.38
C GLY A 525 -2.17 -6.80 14.11
N ARG A 526 -1.07 -7.25 13.49
CA ARG A 526 -0.16 -8.24 14.07
C ARG A 526 1.21 -8.16 13.41
N MET A 527 2.28 -8.13 14.21
CA MET A 527 3.65 -8.39 13.74
C MET A 527 3.93 -9.88 13.95
N TYR A 528 4.50 -10.57 12.96
CA TYR A 528 4.87 -11.99 13.08
C TYR A 528 6.38 -12.15 12.92
N TYR A 529 7.01 -12.85 13.86
CA TYR A 529 8.34 -13.43 13.66
C TYR A 529 8.26 -14.45 12.50
N ASP A 530 9.30 -14.53 11.66
CA ASP A 530 9.41 -15.49 10.54
C ASP A 530 10.31 -16.69 10.92
N PRO A 531 9.78 -17.68 11.67
CA PRO A 531 10.54 -18.85 12.12
C PRO A 531 10.98 -19.75 10.97
N ALA A 532 10.25 -19.75 9.85
CA ALA A 532 10.56 -20.58 8.69
C ALA A 532 11.87 -20.10 8.03
N TYR A 533 11.99 -18.79 7.81
CA TYR A 533 13.21 -18.18 7.26
C TYR A 533 14.41 -18.40 8.17
N VAL A 534 14.28 -18.11 9.48
CA VAL A 534 15.38 -18.29 10.43
C VAL A 534 15.84 -19.74 10.53
N LYS A 535 14.90 -20.69 10.64
CA LYS A 535 15.21 -22.12 10.71
C LYS A 535 15.91 -22.61 9.44
N GLN A 536 15.52 -22.09 8.29
CA GLN A 536 16.14 -22.47 7.02
C GLN A 536 17.57 -21.92 6.90
N CYS A 537 17.80 -20.67 7.29
CA CYS A 537 19.16 -20.12 7.38
C CYS A 537 20.04 -20.94 8.33
N GLU A 538 19.52 -21.31 9.51
CA GLU A 538 20.22 -22.17 10.47
C GLU A 538 20.52 -23.56 9.91
N PHE A 539 19.64 -24.14 9.07
CA PHE A 539 19.88 -25.42 8.42
C PHE A 539 21.10 -25.39 7.49
N TYR A 540 21.20 -24.41 6.60
CA TYR A 540 22.33 -24.31 5.67
C TYR A 540 23.65 -23.95 6.36
N LEU A 541 23.57 -23.17 7.42
CA LEU A 541 24.73 -22.72 8.19
C LEU A 541 25.09 -23.65 9.35
N SER A 542 24.35 -24.75 9.52
CA SER A 542 24.46 -25.67 10.66
C SER A 542 25.86 -26.22 10.92
N ASP A 543 26.67 -26.48 9.89
CA ASP A 543 28.02 -27.03 10.08
C ASP A 543 28.94 -25.97 10.72
N LEU A 544 28.85 -24.72 10.26
CA LEU A 544 29.60 -23.60 10.83
C LEU A 544 29.08 -23.23 12.22
N ILE A 545 27.75 -23.28 12.43
CA ILE A 545 27.13 -22.96 13.72
C ILE A 545 27.44 -24.02 14.77
N ASN A 546 27.31 -25.29 14.43
CA ASN A 546 27.38 -26.38 15.39
C ASN A 546 28.81 -26.92 15.56
N GLU A 547 29.56 -27.08 14.47
CA GLU A 547 30.91 -27.66 14.53
C GLU A 547 31.97 -26.61 14.84
N LYS A 548 31.85 -25.40 14.27
CA LYS A 548 32.79 -24.29 14.53
C LYS A 548 32.31 -23.33 15.63
N GLN A 549 31.16 -23.62 16.25
CA GLN A 549 30.53 -22.78 17.28
C GLN A 549 30.37 -21.31 16.85
N MET A 550 30.16 -21.07 15.56
CA MET A 550 29.98 -19.73 15.01
C MET A 550 28.54 -19.25 15.26
N ASN A 551 28.37 -17.96 15.51
CA ASN A 551 27.04 -17.37 15.48
C ASN A 551 26.57 -17.21 14.02
N LEU A 552 25.25 -17.23 13.77
CA LEU A 552 24.65 -17.22 12.43
C LEU A 552 25.24 -16.15 11.49
N PRO A 553 25.53 -14.91 11.89
CA PRO A 553 26.07 -13.93 10.94
C PRO A 553 27.54 -14.17 10.61
N ASP A 554 28.37 -14.62 11.55
CA ASP A 554 29.75 -15.04 11.25
C ASP A 554 29.75 -16.31 10.39
N ALA A 555 28.85 -17.24 10.69
CA ALA A 555 28.63 -18.43 9.89
C ALA A 555 28.16 -18.06 8.48
N GLN A 556 27.25 -17.10 8.33
CA GLN A 556 26.78 -16.61 7.05
C GLN A 556 27.91 -15.94 6.26
N TYR A 557 28.67 -15.04 6.88
CA TYR A 557 29.81 -14.38 6.24
C TYR A 557 30.89 -15.37 5.81
N GLU A 558 31.26 -16.32 6.67
CA GLU A 558 32.21 -17.38 6.32
C GLU A 558 31.63 -18.34 5.29
N TYR A 559 30.32 -18.58 5.27
CA TYR A 559 29.66 -19.38 4.24
C TYR A 559 29.70 -18.68 2.88
N GLU A 560 29.31 -17.40 2.81
CA GLU A 560 29.36 -16.57 1.60
C GLU A 560 30.77 -16.51 1.03
N LYS A 561 31.77 -16.25 1.88
CA LYS A 561 33.18 -16.17 1.50
C LYS A 561 33.76 -17.48 0.97
N ASN A 562 33.31 -18.61 1.51
CA ASN A 562 33.81 -19.93 1.10
C ASN A 562 32.85 -20.63 0.11
N PHE A 563 31.80 -19.94 -0.37
CA PHE A 563 30.83 -20.51 -1.29
C PHE A 563 31.49 -20.75 -2.66
N PRO A 564 31.20 -21.86 -3.35
CA PRO A 564 31.91 -22.19 -4.59
C PRO A 564 31.67 -21.18 -5.71
N GLU A 565 32.75 -20.74 -6.36
CA GLU A 565 32.69 -19.76 -7.45
C GLU A 565 32.10 -20.35 -8.74
N THR A 566 32.26 -21.66 -8.98
CA THR A 566 31.70 -22.30 -10.17
C THR A 566 30.30 -22.84 -9.92
N PHE A 567 29.37 -22.61 -10.85
CA PHE A 567 27.99 -23.11 -10.74
C PHE A 567 27.91 -24.62 -10.43
N LYS A 568 28.76 -25.42 -11.09
CA LYS A 568 28.77 -26.86 -10.90
C LYS A 568 29.04 -27.24 -9.45
N GLU A 569 30.07 -26.65 -8.85
CA GLU A 569 30.46 -26.93 -7.47
C GLU A 569 29.45 -26.35 -6.47
N ALA A 570 28.90 -25.16 -6.74
CA ALA A 570 27.85 -24.55 -5.93
C ALA A 570 26.59 -25.43 -5.90
N PHE A 571 26.14 -25.88 -7.08
CA PHE A 571 24.99 -26.77 -7.20
C PHE A 571 25.24 -28.13 -6.55
N GLU A 572 26.42 -28.75 -6.77
CA GLU A 572 26.78 -30.03 -6.14
C GLU A 572 26.83 -29.89 -4.60
N THR A 573 27.35 -28.77 -4.08
CA THR A 573 27.38 -28.47 -2.63
C THR A 573 25.98 -28.38 -2.04
N LEU A 574 25.08 -27.62 -2.67
CA LEU A 574 23.69 -27.48 -2.20
C LEU A 574 22.89 -28.78 -2.33
N MET A 575 23.10 -29.53 -3.42
CA MET A 575 22.49 -30.84 -3.65
C MET A 575 22.88 -31.82 -2.52
N HIS A 576 24.17 -31.89 -2.19
CA HIS A 576 24.65 -32.72 -1.09
C HIS A 576 24.13 -32.26 0.28
N LYS A 577 24.07 -30.94 0.54
CA LYS A 577 23.52 -30.40 1.78
C LYS A 577 22.04 -30.76 1.97
N ASN A 578 21.30 -30.87 0.87
CA ASN A 578 19.90 -31.31 0.85
C ASN A 578 19.73 -32.84 0.82
N GLY A 579 20.81 -33.63 0.90
CA GLY A 579 20.76 -35.09 0.90
C GLY A 579 20.39 -35.73 -0.44
N GLU A 580 20.54 -34.99 -1.54
CA GLU A 580 20.19 -35.45 -2.89
C GLU A 580 21.41 -36.04 -3.63
N THR A 581 21.14 -36.91 -4.60
CA THR A 581 22.15 -37.41 -5.56
C THR A 581 21.85 -36.92 -6.96
N GLN A 582 22.79 -37.09 -7.90
CA GLN A 582 22.54 -36.72 -9.31
C GLN A 582 21.39 -37.53 -9.93
N GLU A 583 21.15 -38.75 -9.46
CA GLU A 583 20.02 -39.59 -9.87
C GLU A 583 18.70 -39.01 -9.36
N THR A 584 18.58 -38.78 -8.05
CA THR A 584 17.34 -38.24 -7.46
C THR A 584 17.04 -36.84 -7.98
N MET A 585 18.09 -36.04 -8.19
CA MET A 585 17.97 -34.71 -8.75
C MET A 585 17.54 -34.72 -10.23
N ALA A 586 18.05 -35.66 -11.02
CA ALA A 586 17.61 -35.81 -12.40
C ALA A 586 16.14 -36.20 -12.48
N ASP A 587 15.69 -37.11 -11.60
CA ASP A 587 14.29 -37.52 -11.51
C ASP A 587 13.39 -36.33 -11.12
N LYS A 588 13.79 -35.53 -10.12
CA LYS A 588 13.05 -34.33 -9.68
C LYS A 588 12.97 -33.24 -10.74
N LEU A 589 14.01 -33.11 -11.56
CA LEU A 589 14.04 -32.18 -12.69
C LEU A 589 13.41 -32.76 -13.97
N CYS A 590 12.80 -33.94 -13.90
CA CYS A 590 12.21 -34.63 -15.06
C CYS A 590 13.20 -34.80 -16.22
N THR A 591 14.47 -35.08 -15.92
CA THR A 591 15.55 -35.21 -16.89
C THR A 591 16.35 -36.50 -16.66
N THR A 592 17.36 -36.76 -17.48
CA THR A 592 18.25 -37.91 -17.27
C THR A 592 19.51 -37.50 -16.52
N ARG A 593 20.11 -38.40 -15.73
CA ARG A 593 21.42 -38.16 -15.09
C ARG A 593 22.47 -37.67 -16.09
N ARG A 594 22.45 -38.21 -17.31
CA ARG A 594 23.37 -37.79 -18.39
C ARG A 594 23.13 -36.34 -18.78
N SER A 595 21.88 -35.94 -18.99
CA SER A 595 21.49 -34.58 -19.34
C SER A 595 21.82 -33.60 -18.22
N LEU A 596 21.50 -33.92 -16.97
CA LEU A 596 21.86 -33.10 -15.82
C LEU A 596 23.38 -32.90 -15.71
N ARG A 597 24.16 -33.97 -15.90
CA ARG A 597 25.62 -33.89 -15.93
C ARG A 597 26.13 -33.00 -17.06
N GLU A 598 25.50 -33.02 -18.23
CA GLU A 598 25.84 -32.13 -19.35
C GLU A 598 25.48 -30.66 -19.06
N TRP A 599 24.36 -30.40 -18.38
CA TRP A 599 23.94 -29.06 -17.95
C TRP A 599 24.94 -28.47 -16.95
N LEU A 600 25.33 -29.24 -15.93
CA LEU A 600 26.33 -28.82 -14.94
C LEU A 600 27.72 -28.62 -15.57
N LYS A 601 28.05 -29.34 -16.64
CA LYS A 601 29.33 -29.18 -17.34
C LYS A 601 29.36 -27.92 -18.22
N ASN A 602 28.22 -27.46 -18.72
CA ASN A 602 28.12 -26.29 -19.61
C ASN A 602 26.93 -25.39 -19.20
N PRO A 603 26.98 -24.77 -18.01
CA PRO A 603 25.84 -24.05 -17.44
C PRO A 603 25.36 -22.90 -18.33
N GLU A 604 26.28 -22.12 -18.92
CA GLU A 604 25.96 -20.96 -19.77
C GLU A 604 25.07 -21.28 -20.99
N ARG A 605 25.04 -22.54 -21.45
CA ARG A 605 24.25 -22.97 -22.60
C ARG A 605 22.94 -23.64 -22.24
N LYS A 606 22.74 -23.98 -20.97
CA LYS A 606 21.72 -24.93 -20.52
C LYS A 606 20.97 -24.50 -19.27
N ILE A 607 21.45 -23.48 -18.55
CA ILE A 607 20.89 -23.05 -17.27
C ILE A 607 20.43 -21.61 -17.38
N SER A 608 19.18 -21.38 -17.02
CA SER A 608 18.51 -20.08 -17.05
C SER A 608 18.25 -19.56 -15.63
N ALA A 609 17.83 -18.29 -15.53
CA ALA A 609 17.31 -17.75 -14.28
C ALA A 609 16.11 -18.57 -13.76
N ASP A 610 15.20 -18.98 -14.65
CA ASP A 610 14.05 -19.82 -14.33
C ASP A 610 14.49 -21.14 -13.68
N PHE A 611 15.50 -21.81 -14.22
CA PHE A 611 16.05 -23.04 -13.65
C PHE A 611 16.58 -22.82 -12.23
N ILE A 612 17.35 -21.75 -12.01
CA ILE A 612 17.93 -21.46 -10.70
C ILE A 612 16.84 -21.15 -9.68
N ILE A 613 15.83 -20.38 -10.07
CA ILE A 613 14.69 -20.07 -9.21
C ILE A 613 13.86 -21.32 -8.93
N TYR A 614 13.66 -22.20 -9.92
CA TYR A 614 12.98 -23.48 -9.75
C TYR A 614 13.68 -24.34 -8.69
N VAL A 615 14.99 -24.50 -8.81
CA VAL A 615 15.81 -25.27 -7.84
C VAL A 615 15.82 -24.60 -6.47
N SER A 616 15.88 -23.27 -6.43
CA SER A 616 15.82 -22.49 -5.19
C SER A 616 14.50 -22.72 -4.44
N GLN A 617 13.38 -22.76 -5.16
CA GLN A 617 12.06 -23.06 -4.61
C GLN A 617 11.94 -24.50 -4.12
N MET A 618 12.54 -25.44 -4.86
CA MET A 618 12.53 -26.86 -4.50
C MET A 618 13.28 -27.14 -3.20
N TRP A 619 14.46 -26.54 -3.02
CA TRP A 619 15.27 -26.68 -1.79
C TRP A 619 14.94 -25.63 -0.72
N LYS A 620 13.97 -24.75 -1.00
CA LYS A 620 13.61 -23.60 -0.16
C LYS A 620 14.86 -22.84 0.28
N LEU A 621 15.68 -22.43 -0.68
CA LEU A 621 16.91 -21.70 -0.39
C LEU A 621 16.55 -20.35 0.23
N PRO A 622 17.20 -19.94 1.34
CA PRO A 622 17.24 -18.54 1.73
C PRO A 622 17.69 -17.67 0.57
N ASP A 623 17.15 -16.46 0.51
CA ASP A 623 17.45 -15.47 -0.53
C ASP A 623 18.97 -15.27 -0.70
N PHE A 624 19.74 -15.06 0.37
CA PHE A 624 21.20 -14.86 0.25
C PHE A 624 21.92 -16.05 -0.42
N ILE A 625 21.50 -17.30 -0.18
CA ILE A 625 22.09 -18.50 -0.80
C ILE A 625 21.67 -18.60 -2.27
N SER A 626 20.41 -18.28 -2.58
CA SER A 626 19.95 -18.23 -3.97
C SER A 626 20.64 -17.12 -4.78
N SER A 627 21.02 -16.00 -4.16
CA SER A 627 21.84 -14.94 -4.77
C SER A 627 23.22 -15.48 -5.14
N LEU A 628 23.91 -16.14 -4.20
CA LEU A 628 25.20 -16.76 -4.48
C LEU A 628 25.12 -17.78 -5.63
N LEU A 629 24.04 -18.57 -5.70
CA LEU A 629 23.87 -19.54 -6.78
C LEU A 629 23.65 -18.88 -8.16
N LEU A 630 22.96 -17.74 -8.22
CA LEU A 630 22.83 -16.92 -9.43
C LEU A 630 24.20 -16.33 -9.84
N GLU A 631 24.98 -15.86 -8.88
CA GLU A 631 26.32 -15.31 -9.09
C GLU A 631 27.29 -16.36 -9.63
N SER A 632 27.34 -17.55 -9.03
CA SER A 632 28.17 -18.66 -9.53
C SER A 632 27.76 -19.14 -10.94
N ALA A 633 26.53 -18.84 -11.38
CA ALA A 633 26.04 -19.08 -12.74
C ALA A 633 26.33 -17.95 -13.73
N GLY A 634 26.84 -16.80 -13.26
CA GLY A 634 27.01 -15.59 -14.07
C GLY A 634 25.69 -14.96 -14.52
N ILE A 635 24.58 -15.19 -13.80
CA ILE A 635 23.24 -14.70 -14.17
C ILE A 635 22.88 -13.50 -13.30
N CYS A 636 22.60 -12.36 -13.95
CA CYS A 636 22.14 -11.14 -13.29
C CYS A 636 20.68 -10.84 -13.68
N LEU A 637 19.81 -10.66 -12.68
CA LEU A 637 18.40 -10.34 -12.90
C LEU A 637 18.23 -8.85 -13.19
N ASN A 638 17.81 -8.53 -14.42
CA ASN A 638 17.62 -7.15 -14.84
C ASN A 638 16.34 -6.57 -14.22
N ARG A 639 16.50 -5.63 -13.27
CA ARG A 639 15.37 -4.97 -12.59
C ARG A 639 14.39 -4.23 -13.52
N LYS A 640 14.76 -3.94 -14.78
CA LYS A 640 13.88 -3.32 -15.79
C LYS A 640 13.02 -4.35 -16.54
N ASP A 641 13.40 -5.62 -16.53
CA ASP A 641 12.65 -6.70 -17.16
C ASP A 641 11.52 -7.19 -16.23
N PRO A 642 10.24 -7.15 -16.67
CA PRO A 642 9.11 -7.70 -15.91
C PRO A 642 9.30 -9.16 -15.47
N ARG A 643 9.92 -10.02 -16.30
CA ARG A 643 10.15 -11.42 -15.96
C ARG A 643 11.18 -11.54 -14.83
N CYS A 644 12.31 -10.84 -14.95
CA CYS A 644 13.32 -10.80 -13.90
C CYS A 644 12.78 -10.24 -12.58
N ARG A 645 11.89 -9.22 -12.60
CA ARG A 645 11.23 -8.73 -11.38
C ARG A 645 10.31 -9.76 -10.72
N ALA A 646 9.58 -10.54 -11.53
CA ALA A 646 8.73 -11.61 -11.02
C ALA A 646 9.56 -12.76 -10.43
N LEU A 647 10.67 -13.12 -11.08
CA LEU A 647 11.62 -14.10 -10.55
C LEU A 647 12.25 -13.63 -9.24
N GLU A 648 12.63 -12.36 -9.15
CA GLU A 648 13.15 -11.76 -7.93
C GLU A 648 12.13 -11.77 -6.79
N TYR A 649 10.86 -11.48 -7.08
CA TYR A 649 9.77 -11.60 -6.12
C TYR A 649 9.56 -13.05 -5.65
N ILE A 650 9.60 -14.01 -6.55
CA ILE A 650 9.51 -15.44 -6.17
C ILE A 650 10.68 -15.83 -5.26
N ARG A 651 11.89 -15.39 -5.60
CA ARG A 651 13.13 -15.67 -4.86
C ARG A 651 13.14 -15.12 -3.44
N THR A 652 12.55 -13.94 -3.23
CA THR A 652 12.65 -13.18 -1.98
C THR A 652 11.39 -13.29 -1.13
N THR A 653 10.21 -13.34 -1.76
CA THR A 653 8.90 -13.30 -1.09
C THR A 653 8.22 -14.66 -1.06
N LEU A 654 8.33 -15.47 -2.12
CA LEU A 654 7.71 -16.81 -2.19
C LEU A 654 8.72 -17.94 -1.96
N TRP A 655 9.88 -17.63 -1.38
CA TRP A 655 11.06 -18.50 -1.29
C TRP A 655 10.78 -19.89 -0.64
N ASP A 656 9.80 -19.98 0.26
CA ASP A 656 9.45 -21.20 0.99
C ASP A 656 8.14 -21.87 0.56
N GLN A 657 7.41 -21.25 -0.37
CA GLN A 657 6.06 -21.66 -0.77
C GLN A 657 6.05 -22.73 -1.86
N GLY A 658 7.18 -22.93 -2.55
CA GLY A 658 7.38 -23.99 -3.52
C GLY A 658 6.90 -23.66 -4.93
N ILE A 659 7.18 -24.59 -5.84
CA ILE A 659 7.04 -24.39 -7.29
C ILE A 659 5.59 -24.11 -7.71
N ASP A 660 4.60 -24.76 -7.09
CA ASP A 660 3.19 -24.55 -7.45
C ASP A 660 2.71 -23.13 -7.13
N ALA A 661 3.12 -22.58 -5.99
CA ALA A 661 2.83 -21.21 -5.61
C ALA A 661 3.54 -20.21 -6.53
N ALA A 662 4.81 -20.46 -6.85
CA ALA A 662 5.57 -19.65 -7.81
C ALA A 662 4.90 -19.63 -9.20
N ASN A 663 4.48 -20.79 -9.72
CA ASN A 663 3.81 -20.91 -11.01
C ASN A 663 2.40 -20.30 -11.00
N THR A 664 1.69 -20.40 -9.88
CA THR A 664 0.40 -19.72 -9.68
C THR A 664 0.59 -18.20 -9.73
N PHE A 665 1.61 -17.67 -9.07
CA PHE A 665 1.96 -16.25 -9.12
C PHE A 665 2.29 -15.78 -10.55
N LEU A 666 3.11 -16.53 -11.29
CA LEU A 666 3.45 -16.19 -12.68
C LEU A 666 2.23 -16.21 -13.59
N THR A 667 1.40 -17.24 -13.49
CA THR A 667 0.16 -17.36 -14.25
C THR A 667 -0.80 -16.20 -13.96
N ASN A 668 -0.97 -15.83 -12.68
CA ASN A 668 -1.80 -14.71 -12.27
C ASN A 668 -1.32 -13.34 -12.77
N ASN A 669 -0.03 -13.24 -13.14
CA ASN A 669 0.57 -12.05 -13.72
C ASN A 669 0.76 -12.15 -15.25
N ASN A 670 0.11 -13.12 -15.91
CA ASN A 670 0.21 -13.40 -17.35
C ASN A 670 1.65 -13.67 -17.82
N MET A 671 2.46 -14.31 -16.98
CA MET A 671 3.81 -14.75 -17.30
C MET A 671 3.86 -16.27 -17.46
N GLU A 672 4.82 -16.74 -18.24
CA GLU A 672 5.08 -18.18 -18.36
C GLU A 672 5.53 -18.75 -17.02
N ILE A 673 5.13 -19.99 -16.75
CA ILE A 673 5.55 -20.75 -15.56
C ILE A 673 7.06 -20.99 -15.59
N LEU A 674 7.64 -21.31 -14.43
CA LEU A 674 9.05 -21.68 -14.34
C LEU A 674 9.34 -22.88 -15.24
N THR A 675 10.42 -22.77 -16.01
CA THR A 675 10.90 -23.81 -16.93
C THR A 675 12.25 -24.36 -16.46
N ILE A 676 12.48 -25.64 -16.74
CA ILE A 676 13.73 -26.36 -16.49
C ILE A 676 14.51 -26.46 -17.80
#